data_AF-A0A285ELD5-F1
#
_entry.id   AF-A0A285ELD5-F1
#
_cell.length_a   1.000
_cell.length_b   1.000
_cell.length_c   1.000
_cell.angle_alpha   90.00
_cell.angle_beta   90.00
_cell.angle_gamma   90.00
#
_symmetry.space_group_name_H-M   'P 1'
#
loop_
_entity.id
_entity.type
_entity.pdbx_description
1 polymer ?
#
loop_
_entity_poly.entity_id
_entity_poly.type
_entity_poly.pdbx_seq_one_letter_code
_entity_poly.pdbx_strand_id
1 'polypeptide(L)'
;MLTAVVETRGQVTADVVLLALRPSRRVDPPPPGSHLDVRVPLDGSAEYRSYSLVDLGTDDGLLRLAVRRQPHGRGGSVWMHGLRPGAVLECREPVSDFPPSPGGASSVLLAAGIGITPVLGLARALRERGVDYRVVYGGRTRAAMPFVDHLEAAHPGRVEVHPSSSGRRIDVAAVVSGLPAEGVLYVCGPWSLLAEVRRHWQVVGRLATHLRFETFGTSGRFPTTSFTVEVPARGVTCEVPVDATMLDALEAPVSRCSTTACAASAGCAGSGCAPSRASSTTATCSCPSGSGLRPPRCASASPASPARASRSTADRPSNPARRNPVSTQTDDPVAAEPAAVEDPYRSIADLQAAALWRYYGDVLPARPTPRAVPHLWRYAALRPHLLHFLETLSLEDAERRVLMLVNPGLTEPPATTTSLYAGLQIIGPGETAQAHRHVANAFRYVIEGSGAFTTVNGERVHMHPGDLLLTPGWHWHDHEHQGDGPMVWLDALDYPMTNAFDANFFELFGERTQRSLGPDDLSSRQFIHGQLAPAWEVPRATASAASPVGNYPWRETERAFAAIADDASGSAAEGVLLEYKNPLTGGPVLPTMSCRISRLRPEFRGTVVRRTSSSIYHVVRGSGSALVGDRELSFADKDVFAVPPWAALQLCNDGDEDAFLFSFTNEPALRALGFYREQFGAAHGPTR
;
A
#
# COMPACT_ATOMS: atom_id res chain seq x y z
N MET A 1 27.67 -11.24 10.61
CA MET A 1 27.90 -12.39 9.71
C MET A 1 28.66 -13.43 10.51
N LEU A 2 28.16 -14.65 10.55
CA LEU A 2 28.63 -15.74 11.41
C LEU A 2 29.23 -16.83 10.54
N THR A 3 30.40 -17.34 10.91
CA THR A 3 30.96 -18.54 10.27
C THR A 3 30.70 -19.74 11.20
N ALA A 4 30.33 -20.88 10.65
CA ALA A 4 30.12 -22.09 11.44
C ALA A 4 30.75 -23.31 10.75
N VAL A 5 31.35 -24.20 11.53
CA VAL A 5 31.98 -25.42 11.03
C VAL A 5 31.04 -26.59 11.29
N VAL A 6 30.79 -27.42 10.29
CA VAL A 6 30.07 -28.69 10.48
C VAL A 6 30.92 -29.58 11.40
N GLU A 7 30.45 -29.83 12.61
CA GLU A 7 31.15 -30.70 13.55
C GLU A 7 30.73 -32.15 13.38
N THR A 8 29.42 -32.39 13.27
CA THR A 8 28.90 -33.74 13.03
C THR A 8 27.80 -33.75 11.99
N ARG A 9 27.65 -34.89 11.32
CA ARG A 9 26.59 -35.19 10.36
C ARG A 9 25.96 -36.52 10.73
N GLY A 10 24.66 -36.53 10.99
CA GLY A 10 23.87 -37.73 11.26
C GLY A 10 22.75 -37.93 10.25
N GLN A 11 22.34 -39.17 10.02
CA GLN A 11 21.12 -39.48 9.27
C GLN A 11 19.95 -39.61 10.26
N VAL A 12 18.86 -38.86 10.06
CA VAL A 12 17.68 -38.89 10.94
C VAL A 12 16.58 -39.77 10.37
N THR A 13 16.29 -39.62 9.08
CA THR A 13 15.38 -40.48 8.29
C THR A 13 16.03 -40.75 6.94
N ALA A 14 15.42 -41.56 6.07
CA ALA A 14 15.96 -41.82 4.73
C ALA A 14 16.23 -40.55 3.90
N ASP A 15 15.46 -39.48 4.10
CA ASP A 15 15.56 -38.22 3.34
C ASP A 15 15.98 -37.01 4.19
N VAL A 16 16.33 -37.17 5.47
CA VAL A 16 16.70 -36.06 6.37
C VAL A 16 18.06 -36.31 7.02
N VAL A 17 18.96 -35.32 6.91
CA VAL A 17 20.24 -35.29 7.64
C VAL A 17 20.20 -34.24 8.75
N LEU A 18 20.90 -34.49 9.84
CA LEU A 18 21.16 -33.54 10.91
C LEU A 18 22.61 -33.08 10.82
N LEU A 19 22.82 -31.78 10.77
CA LEU A 19 24.13 -31.13 10.81
C LEU A 19 24.26 -30.38 12.12
N ALA A 20 25.24 -30.72 12.95
CA ALA A 20 25.59 -29.93 14.12
C ALA A 20 26.73 -28.98 13.75
N LEU A 21 26.51 -27.68 13.92
CA LEU A 21 27.40 -26.62 13.50
C LEU A 21 28.01 -25.95 14.72
N ARG A 22 29.34 -25.89 14.77
CA ARG A 22 30.09 -25.14 15.78
C ARG A 22 30.32 -23.71 15.28
N PRO A 23 29.70 -22.68 15.88
CA PRO A 23 29.92 -21.31 15.47
C PRO A 23 31.36 -20.86 15.79
N SER A 24 31.91 -19.96 14.97
CA SER A 24 33.29 -19.45 15.11
C SER A 24 33.50 -18.57 16.34
N ARG A 25 32.41 -18.08 16.93
CA ARG A 25 32.36 -17.31 18.17
C ARG A 25 31.21 -17.82 19.03
N ARG A 26 31.21 -17.46 20.32
CA ARG A 26 30.05 -17.72 21.19
C ARG A 26 28.84 -16.96 20.63
N VAL A 27 27.73 -17.68 20.51
CA VAL A 27 26.41 -17.16 20.14
C VAL A 27 25.50 -17.44 21.32
N ASP A 28 24.64 -16.48 21.67
CA ASP A 28 23.63 -16.71 22.71
C ASP A 28 22.68 -17.83 22.28
N PRO A 29 22.08 -18.58 23.23
CA PRO A 29 21.09 -19.59 22.91
C PRO A 29 20.00 -19.01 21.98
N PRO A 30 19.82 -19.55 20.76
CA PRO A 30 18.84 -19.01 19.83
C PRO A 30 17.42 -19.10 20.42
N PRO A 31 16.57 -18.08 20.23
CA PRO A 31 15.18 -18.16 20.65
C PRO A 31 14.47 -19.40 20.06
N PRO A 32 13.49 -19.99 20.77
CA PRO A 32 12.70 -21.11 20.24
C PRO A 32 12.00 -20.74 18.93
N GLY A 33 12.06 -21.64 17.94
CA GLY A 33 11.51 -21.36 16.60
C GLY A 33 12.48 -20.59 15.67
N SER A 34 13.75 -20.42 16.06
CA SER A 34 14.74 -19.76 15.20
C SER A 34 15.09 -20.56 13.95
N HIS A 35 15.49 -19.86 12.89
CA HIS A 35 16.15 -20.40 11.72
C HIS A 35 17.53 -19.76 11.52
N LEU A 36 18.34 -20.38 10.67
CA LEU A 36 19.65 -19.92 10.25
C LEU A 36 19.68 -19.78 8.73
N ASP A 37 19.98 -18.57 8.24
CA ASP A 37 20.25 -18.34 6.82
C ASP A 37 21.68 -18.77 6.50
N VAL A 38 21.82 -19.78 5.66
CA VAL A 38 23.10 -20.32 5.20
C VAL A 38 23.36 -19.86 3.77
N ARG A 39 24.56 -19.34 3.50
CA ARG A 39 25.01 -19.02 2.15
C ARG A 39 25.35 -20.31 1.42
N VAL A 40 24.57 -20.63 0.39
CA VAL A 40 24.70 -21.83 -0.42
C VAL A 40 25.27 -21.47 -1.79
N PRO A 41 26.41 -22.05 -2.20
CA PRO A 41 26.89 -21.94 -3.56
C PRO A 41 26.01 -22.76 -4.50
N LEU A 42 25.46 -22.10 -5.51
CA LEU A 42 24.67 -22.68 -6.60
C LEU A 42 25.34 -22.31 -7.93
N ASP A 43 24.98 -22.95 -9.03
CA ASP A 43 25.70 -22.80 -10.30
C ASP A 43 25.70 -21.33 -10.79
N GLY A 44 26.85 -20.66 -10.65
CA GLY A 44 27.07 -19.28 -11.07
C GLY A 44 26.75 -18.19 -10.04
N SER A 45 26.22 -18.52 -8.86
CA SER A 45 25.89 -17.53 -7.81
C SER A 45 25.94 -18.13 -6.39
N ALA A 46 25.92 -17.27 -5.36
CA ALA A 46 25.74 -17.71 -3.98
C ALA A 46 24.47 -17.10 -3.41
N GLU A 47 23.55 -17.94 -2.92
CA GLU A 47 22.25 -17.52 -2.41
C GLU A 47 22.12 -17.88 -0.93
N TYR A 48 21.40 -17.06 -0.16
CA TYR A 48 21.02 -17.42 1.20
C TYR A 48 19.79 -18.33 1.21
N ARG A 49 19.84 -19.39 2.02
CA ARG A 49 18.76 -20.35 2.23
C ARG A 49 18.51 -20.53 3.73
N SER A 50 17.25 -20.41 4.15
CA SER A 50 16.85 -20.52 5.55
C SER A 50 16.59 -21.96 5.96
N TYR A 51 17.14 -22.36 7.10
CA TYR A 51 16.95 -23.69 7.70
C TYR A 51 16.60 -23.55 9.19
N SER A 52 15.50 -24.15 9.65
CA SER A 52 15.12 -24.09 11.06
C SER A 52 16.18 -24.75 11.96
N LEU A 53 16.43 -24.14 13.11
CA LEU A 53 17.26 -24.72 14.15
C LEU A 53 16.49 -25.80 14.90
N VAL A 54 17.21 -26.87 15.25
CA VAL A 54 16.67 -28.02 15.99
C VAL A 54 17.17 -27.94 17.43
N ASP A 55 16.24 -27.75 18.36
CA ASP A 55 16.53 -27.85 19.79
C ASP A 55 16.24 -29.28 20.29
N LEU A 56 17.30 -29.97 20.71
CA LEU A 56 17.22 -31.34 21.26
C LEU A 56 17.47 -31.38 22.77
N GLY A 57 17.45 -30.24 23.47
CA GLY A 57 17.67 -30.21 24.93
C GLY A 57 19.14 -30.18 25.37
N THR A 58 20.09 -29.97 24.44
CA THR A 58 21.54 -30.02 24.72
C THR A 58 22.15 -28.62 24.81
N ASP A 59 22.91 -28.34 25.86
CA ASP A 59 23.60 -27.06 26.06
C ASP A 59 25.10 -27.16 25.73
N ASP A 60 25.40 -27.56 24.50
CA ASP A 60 26.77 -27.78 24.00
C ASP A 60 27.27 -26.67 23.06
N GLY A 61 26.47 -25.61 22.92
CA GLY A 61 26.76 -24.46 22.05
C GLY A 61 26.69 -24.77 20.55
N LEU A 62 26.13 -25.91 20.14
CA LEU A 62 26.00 -26.29 18.73
C LEU A 62 24.66 -25.88 18.12
N LEU A 63 24.74 -25.27 16.95
CA LEU A 63 23.58 -24.94 16.12
C LEU A 63 23.24 -26.14 15.24
N ARG A 64 22.04 -26.71 15.39
CA ARG A 64 21.66 -27.94 14.69
C ARG A 64 20.65 -27.64 13.58
N LEU A 65 20.92 -28.14 12.37
CA LEU A 65 20.01 -28.04 11.22
C LEU A 65 19.60 -29.42 10.76
N ALA A 66 18.30 -29.71 10.72
CA ALA A 66 17.79 -30.91 10.06
C ALA A 66 17.25 -30.56 8.68
N VAL A 67 17.89 -31.11 7.64
CA VAL A 67 17.62 -30.73 6.25
C VAL A 67 17.03 -31.91 5.52
N ARG A 68 15.82 -31.74 4.97
CA ARG A 68 15.20 -32.72 4.07
C ARG A 68 15.74 -32.57 2.65
N ARG A 69 16.08 -33.67 2.00
CA ARG A 69 16.56 -33.70 0.62
C ARG A 69 15.41 -33.41 -0.35
N GLN A 70 15.58 -32.41 -1.20
CA GLN A 70 14.67 -32.09 -2.30
C GLN A 70 15.44 -32.14 -3.62
N PRO A 71 15.46 -33.30 -4.31
CA PRO A 71 16.27 -33.50 -5.51
C PRO A 71 15.84 -32.62 -6.70
N HIS A 72 14.56 -32.21 -6.76
CA HIS A 72 14.01 -31.33 -7.79
C HIS A 72 13.83 -29.87 -7.29
N GLY A 73 14.52 -29.50 -6.21
CA GLY A 73 14.53 -28.11 -5.71
C GLY A 73 15.66 -27.27 -6.33
N ARG A 74 15.81 -26.03 -5.87
CA ARG A 74 16.87 -25.08 -6.29
C ARG A 74 18.28 -25.42 -5.77
N GLY A 75 18.64 -26.70 -5.73
CA GLY A 75 19.97 -27.20 -5.34
C GLY A 75 20.34 -27.12 -3.85
N GLY A 76 19.79 -26.19 -3.07
CA GLY A 76 20.28 -25.90 -1.72
C GLY A 76 20.22 -27.08 -0.74
N SER A 77 19.11 -27.82 -0.72
CA SER A 77 19.00 -29.03 0.13
C SER A 77 19.97 -30.14 -0.30
N VAL A 78 20.24 -30.27 -1.60
CA VAL A 78 21.19 -31.26 -2.12
C VAL A 78 22.61 -30.88 -1.72
N TRP A 79 22.97 -29.61 -1.80
CA TRP A 79 24.25 -29.09 -1.32
C TRP A 79 24.46 -29.35 0.18
N MET A 80 23.46 -29.02 1.01
CA MET A 80 23.53 -29.27 2.46
C MET A 80 23.72 -30.76 2.79
N HIS A 81 23.11 -31.67 2.01
CA HIS A 81 23.31 -33.12 2.16
C HIS A 81 24.73 -33.59 1.79
N GLY A 82 25.41 -32.84 0.94
CA GLY A 82 26.80 -33.06 0.50
C GLY A 82 27.84 -32.65 1.54
N LEU A 83 27.48 -31.83 2.53
CA LEU A 83 28.40 -31.36 3.57
C LEU A 83 28.97 -32.52 4.40
N ARG A 84 30.18 -32.33 4.91
CA ARG A 84 30.92 -33.28 5.75
C ARG A 84 31.48 -32.55 6.97
N PRO A 85 31.78 -33.26 8.07
CA PRO A 85 32.52 -32.68 9.18
C PRO A 85 33.78 -31.94 8.70
N GLY A 86 34.03 -30.75 9.25
CA GLY A 86 35.08 -29.82 8.83
C GLY A 86 34.68 -28.81 7.76
N ALA A 87 33.52 -28.97 7.10
CA ALA A 87 33.03 -27.99 6.13
C ALA A 87 32.68 -26.66 6.81
N VAL A 88 33.10 -25.54 6.21
CA VAL A 88 32.86 -24.19 6.72
C VAL A 88 31.66 -23.58 6.00
N LEU A 89 30.73 -23.06 6.77
CA LEU A 89 29.51 -22.40 6.32
C LEU A 89 29.54 -20.93 6.71
N GLU A 90 29.08 -20.08 5.80
CA GLU A 90 28.80 -18.69 6.09
C GLU A 90 27.31 -18.52 6.33
N CYS A 91 26.97 -17.97 7.49
CA CYS A 91 25.62 -17.87 7.98
C CYS A 91 25.32 -16.43 8.42
N ARG A 92 24.04 -16.08 8.44
CA ARG A 92 23.58 -14.92 9.22
C ARG A 92 23.40 -15.33 10.68
N GLU A 93 23.14 -14.36 11.55
CA GLU A 93 22.78 -14.66 12.93
C GLU A 93 21.43 -15.41 12.98
N PRO A 94 21.21 -16.30 13.97
CA PRO A 94 19.90 -16.91 14.18
C PRO A 94 18.80 -15.85 14.38
N VAL A 95 17.67 -16.03 13.70
CA VAL A 95 16.48 -15.16 13.84
C VAL A 95 15.25 -16.04 14.05
N SER A 96 14.34 -15.61 14.92
CA SER A 96 13.07 -16.30 15.17
C SER A 96 11.89 -15.47 14.70
N ASP A 97 11.30 -15.88 13.58
CA ASP A 97 10.00 -15.39 13.10
C ASP A 97 8.82 -16.20 13.68
N PHE A 98 9.13 -17.26 14.44
CA PHE A 98 8.15 -18.19 15.00
C PHE A 98 8.27 -18.36 16.55
N PRO A 99 8.31 -17.25 17.33
CA PRO A 99 8.51 -17.33 18.78
C PRO A 99 7.26 -17.81 19.53
N PRO A 100 7.42 -18.40 20.74
CA PRO A 100 6.29 -18.74 21.59
C PRO A 100 5.61 -17.46 22.13
N SER A 101 4.28 -17.44 22.09
CA SER A 101 3.44 -16.36 22.60
C SER A 101 3.78 -16.04 24.06
N PRO A 102 3.89 -14.75 24.43
CA PRO A 102 4.23 -14.34 25.79
C PRO A 102 3.12 -14.68 26.81
N GLY A 103 1.88 -14.91 26.38
CA GLY A 103 0.78 -15.36 27.23
C GLY A 103 0.89 -16.83 27.70
N GLY A 104 0.12 -17.19 28.73
CA GLY A 104 0.02 -18.56 29.27
C GLY A 104 -1.14 -19.37 28.70
N ALA A 105 -1.69 -18.95 27.55
CA ALA A 105 -2.86 -19.60 26.95
C ALA A 105 -2.54 -21.01 26.45
N SER A 106 -3.51 -21.92 26.58
CA SER A 106 -3.37 -23.31 26.12
C SER A 106 -3.03 -23.35 24.62
N SER A 107 -2.03 -24.14 24.25
CA SER A 107 -1.43 -24.12 22.92
C SER A 107 -1.48 -25.48 22.23
N VAL A 108 -1.68 -25.48 20.91
CA VAL A 108 -1.48 -26.67 20.08
C VAL A 108 -0.30 -26.42 19.14
N LEU A 109 0.65 -27.35 19.13
CA LEU A 109 1.77 -27.37 18.19
C LEU A 109 1.49 -28.42 17.11
N LEU A 110 1.13 -27.98 15.91
CA LEU A 110 0.76 -28.82 14.79
C LEU A 110 1.89 -28.87 13.76
N ALA A 111 2.54 -30.03 13.63
CA ALA A 111 3.63 -30.22 12.68
C ALA A 111 3.29 -31.28 11.63
N ALA A 112 3.90 -31.17 10.45
CA ALA A 112 3.96 -32.30 9.52
C ALA A 112 5.30 -32.42 8.79
N GLY A 113 5.79 -33.66 8.70
CA GLY A 113 7.07 -33.98 8.05
C GLY A 113 8.24 -33.24 8.69
N ILE A 114 9.04 -32.55 7.87
CA ILE A 114 10.21 -31.79 8.36
C ILE A 114 9.83 -30.52 9.13
N GLY A 115 8.57 -30.05 9.04
CA GLY A 115 8.08 -28.91 9.83
C GLY A 115 8.09 -29.14 11.35
N ILE A 116 8.49 -30.33 11.81
CA ILE A 116 8.73 -30.62 13.23
C ILE A 116 9.93 -29.85 13.80
N THR A 117 10.89 -29.43 12.97
CA THR A 117 12.14 -28.82 13.41
C THR A 117 11.97 -27.58 14.29
N PRO A 118 11.19 -26.54 13.90
CA PRO A 118 10.93 -25.41 14.78
C PRO A 118 10.03 -25.77 15.98
N VAL A 119 9.18 -26.79 15.82
CA VAL A 119 8.21 -27.21 16.85
C VAL A 119 8.89 -27.85 18.05
N LEU A 120 10.04 -28.50 17.89
CA LEU A 120 10.81 -29.08 19.00
C LEU A 120 11.22 -28.01 20.04
N GLY A 121 11.79 -26.90 19.58
CA GLY A 121 12.16 -25.78 20.45
C GLY A 121 10.94 -25.13 21.11
N LEU A 122 9.85 -24.94 20.35
CA LEU A 122 8.60 -24.41 20.89
C LEU A 122 8.01 -25.31 21.98
N ALA A 123 7.97 -26.63 21.75
CA ALA A 123 7.44 -27.59 22.71
C ALA A 123 8.24 -27.57 24.01
N ARG A 124 9.58 -27.54 23.91
CA ARG A 124 10.47 -27.40 25.06
C ARG A 124 10.22 -26.10 25.82
N ALA A 125 10.13 -24.96 25.12
CA ALA A 125 9.89 -23.66 25.73
C ALA A 125 8.54 -23.56 26.44
N LEU A 126 7.47 -24.12 25.85
CA LEU A 126 6.16 -24.17 26.50
C LEU A 126 6.17 -25.07 27.74
N ARG A 127 6.89 -26.20 27.69
CA ARG A 127 7.09 -27.09 28.84
C ARG A 127 7.81 -26.40 29.99
N GLU A 128 8.92 -25.73 29.70
CA GLU A 128 9.73 -25.02 30.70
C GLU A 128 8.96 -23.86 31.34
N ARG A 129 8.04 -23.25 30.59
CA ARG A 129 7.13 -22.19 31.08
C ARG A 129 5.89 -22.72 31.82
N GLY A 130 5.67 -24.03 31.87
CA GLY A 130 4.48 -24.62 32.49
C GLY A 130 3.16 -24.29 31.79
N VAL A 131 3.21 -23.90 30.50
CA VAL A 131 2.01 -23.63 29.70
C VAL A 131 1.32 -24.95 29.40
N ASP A 132 -0.01 -24.96 29.36
CA ASP A 132 -0.73 -26.13 28.87
C ASP A 132 -0.60 -26.25 27.35
N TYR A 133 -0.14 -27.40 26.85
CA TYR A 133 -0.05 -27.63 25.42
C TYR A 133 -0.14 -29.11 25.05
N ARG A 134 -0.45 -29.35 23.77
CA ARG A 134 -0.30 -30.64 23.11
C ARG A 134 0.36 -30.48 21.74
N VAL A 135 1.03 -31.53 21.29
CA VAL A 135 1.71 -31.60 20.00
C VAL A 135 0.99 -32.59 19.10
N VAL A 136 0.55 -32.14 17.94
CA VAL A 136 -0.08 -32.99 16.92
C VAL A 136 0.91 -33.11 15.76
N TYR A 137 1.42 -34.31 15.51
CA TYR A 137 2.48 -34.53 14.53
C TYR A 137 2.05 -35.52 13.44
N GLY A 138 2.02 -35.05 12.19
CA GLY A 138 1.65 -35.83 11.02
C GLY A 138 2.85 -36.24 10.15
N GLY A 139 2.76 -37.42 9.55
CA GLY A 139 3.75 -37.88 8.58
C GLY A 139 3.24 -38.99 7.67
N ARG A 140 4.06 -39.45 6.72
CA ARG A 140 3.70 -40.56 5.82
C ARG A 140 3.66 -41.89 6.57
N THR A 141 4.79 -42.23 7.19
CA THR A 141 5.01 -43.39 8.05
C THR A 141 5.77 -42.91 9.28
N ARG A 142 5.68 -43.64 10.40
CA ARG A 142 6.44 -43.28 11.62
C ARG A 142 7.95 -43.21 11.37
N ALA A 143 8.51 -44.13 10.59
CA ALA A 143 9.93 -44.11 10.22
C ALA A 143 10.36 -42.90 9.36
N ALA A 144 9.42 -42.23 8.71
CA ALA A 144 9.68 -41.03 7.91
C ALA A 144 9.40 -39.72 8.68
N MET A 145 9.19 -39.80 10.00
CA MET A 145 8.90 -38.67 10.88
C MET A 145 10.13 -38.35 11.74
N PRO A 146 10.94 -37.33 11.36
CA PRO A 146 12.11 -36.95 12.14
C PRO A 146 11.78 -36.68 13.61
N PHE A 147 12.65 -37.17 14.50
CA PHE A 147 12.60 -36.88 15.94
C PHE A 147 11.33 -37.33 16.68
N VAL A 148 10.48 -38.19 16.10
CA VAL A 148 9.23 -38.63 16.76
C VAL A 148 9.48 -39.29 18.12
N ASP A 149 10.48 -40.17 18.23
CA ASP A 149 10.79 -40.86 19.49
C ASP A 149 11.37 -39.90 20.54
N HIS A 150 12.17 -38.91 20.11
CA HIS A 150 12.68 -37.86 20.99
C HIS A 150 11.54 -36.97 21.50
N LEU A 151 10.62 -36.58 20.62
CA LEU A 151 9.46 -35.75 20.95
C LEU A 151 8.56 -36.44 21.97
N GLU A 152 8.23 -37.73 21.77
CA GLU A 152 7.42 -38.51 22.73
C GLU A 152 8.12 -38.69 24.08
N ALA A 153 9.44 -38.92 24.09
CA ALA A 153 10.22 -39.05 25.32
C ALA A 153 10.32 -37.72 26.10
N ALA A 154 10.47 -36.59 25.40
CA ALA A 154 10.59 -35.26 26.01
C ALA A 154 9.24 -34.69 26.50
N HIS A 155 8.13 -35.14 25.90
CA HIS A 155 6.78 -34.63 26.15
C HIS A 155 5.76 -35.77 26.43
N PRO A 156 5.97 -36.58 27.48
CA PRO A 156 5.14 -37.75 27.74
C PRO A 156 3.67 -37.34 27.97
N GLY A 157 2.75 -38.04 27.29
CA GLY A 157 1.31 -37.80 27.39
C GLY A 157 0.80 -36.53 26.67
N ARG A 158 1.67 -35.78 25.98
CA ARG A 158 1.30 -34.54 25.26
C ARG A 158 1.43 -34.64 23.74
N VAL A 159 1.84 -35.79 23.19
CA VAL A 159 2.15 -35.96 21.77
C VAL A 159 1.15 -36.93 21.12
N GLU A 160 0.48 -36.45 20.07
CA GLU A 160 -0.41 -37.21 19.21
C GLU A 160 0.24 -37.42 17.84
N VAL A 161 0.50 -38.68 17.48
CA VAL A 161 1.19 -39.05 16.23
C VAL A 161 0.19 -39.59 15.20
N HIS A 162 0.18 -39.00 14.00
CA HIS A 162 -0.73 -39.34 12.91
C HIS A 162 0.03 -39.80 11.64
N PRO A 163 0.47 -41.07 11.58
CA PRO A 163 1.03 -41.63 10.35
C PRO A 163 -0.08 -41.87 9.33
N SER A 164 0.03 -41.23 8.18
CA SER A 164 -0.93 -41.34 7.08
C SER A 164 -1.09 -42.77 6.55
N SER A 165 -0.05 -43.61 6.69
CA SER A 165 -0.06 -45.02 6.32
C SER A 165 -0.98 -45.89 7.17
N SER A 166 -1.35 -45.46 8.38
CA SER A 166 -2.28 -46.20 9.26
C SER A 166 -3.73 -45.71 9.15
N GLY A 167 -4.06 -44.91 8.12
CA GLY A 167 -5.39 -44.34 7.93
C GLY A 167 -5.74 -43.18 8.87
N ARG A 168 -4.88 -42.86 9.84
CA ARG A 168 -5.03 -41.75 10.78
C ARG A 168 -4.51 -40.45 10.16
N ARG A 169 -5.39 -39.67 9.54
CA ARG A 169 -5.09 -38.27 9.16
C ARG A 169 -5.27 -37.36 10.38
N ILE A 170 -4.67 -36.17 10.30
CA ILE A 170 -4.94 -35.11 11.27
C ILE A 170 -6.33 -34.56 10.97
N ASP A 171 -7.23 -34.61 11.95
CA ASP A 171 -8.51 -33.91 11.85
C ASP A 171 -8.29 -32.43 12.22
N VAL A 172 -8.02 -31.62 11.21
CA VAL A 172 -7.76 -30.19 11.39
C VAL A 172 -8.97 -29.48 11.99
N ALA A 173 -10.19 -29.88 11.62
CA ALA A 173 -11.40 -29.29 12.15
C ALA A 173 -11.52 -29.53 13.65
N ALA A 174 -11.30 -30.76 14.11
CA ALA A 174 -11.31 -31.11 15.53
C ALA A 174 -10.17 -30.42 16.29
N VAL A 175 -8.97 -30.31 15.69
CA VAL A 175 -7.84 -29.59 16.30
C VAL A 175 -8.17 -28.12 16.54
N VAL A 176 -8.75 -27.45 15.55
CA VAL A 176 -9.15 -26.04 15.66
C VAL A 176 -10.30 -25.91 16.66
N SER A 177 -11.40 -26.64 16.49
CA SER A 177 -12.58 -26.49 17.36
C SER A 177 -12.33 -26.90 18.81
N GLY A 178 -11.38 -27.80 19.08
CA GLY A 178 -11.06 -28.29 20.43
C GLY A 178 -10.15 -27.39 21.28
N LEU A 179 -9.58 -26.33 20.70
CA LEU A 179 -8.80 -25.34 21.45
C LEU A 179 -9.75 -24.42 22.25
N PRO A 180 -9.35 -23.91 23.43
CA PRO A 180 -10.10 -22.87 24.15
C PRO A 180 -10.23 -21.57 23.36
N ALA A 181 -11.13 -20.66 23.75
CA ALA A 181 -11.34 -19.37 23.06
C ALA A 181 -10.02 -18.60 22.86
N GLU A 182 -9.21 -18.50 23.91
CA GLU A 182 -7.89 -17.85 23.90
C GLU A 182 -6.74 -18.75 23.40
N GLY A 183 -7.05 -19.96 22.94
CA GLY A 183 -6.04 -20.96 22.58
C GLY A 183 -5.25 -20.60 21.33
N VAL A 184 -3.95 -20.89 21.35
CA VAL A 184 -3.01 -20.56 20.26
C VAL A 184 -2.65 -21.81 19.47
N LEU A 185 -2.71 -21.75 18.14
CA LEU A 185 -2.26 -22.82 17.25
C LEU A 185 -0.98 -22.40 16.53
N TYR A 186 0.08 -23.18 16.70
CA TYR A 186 1.31 -23.08 15.91
C TYR A 186 1.28 -24.17 14.86
N VAL A 187 1.49 -23.82 13.60
CA VAL A 187 1.51 -24.80 12.51
C VAL A 187 2.73 -24.66 11.60
N CYS A 188 3.42 -25.77 11.37
CA CYS A 188 4.50 -25.84 10.39
C CYS A 188 4.41 -27.15 9.59
N GLY A 189 4.37 -27.05 8.26
CA GLY A 189 4.18 -28.21 7.41
C GLY A 189 3.94 -27.87 5.95
N PRO A 190 3.50 -28.85 5.13
CA PRO A 190 3.23 -28.64 3.72
C PRO A 190 2.08 -27.64 3.53
N TRP A 191 2.09 -26.94 2.39
CA TRP A 191 1.07 -25.94 2.05
C TRP A 191 -0.37 -26.46 2.19
N SER A 192 -0.63 -27.72 1.85
CA SER A 192 -1.96 -28.33 1.99
C SER A 192 -2.47 -28.31 3.43
N LEU A 193 -1.60 -28.60 4.42
CA LEU A 193 -1.96 -28.54 5.84
C LEU A 193 -2.21 -27.10 6.27
N LEU A 194 -1.32 -26.17 5.85
CA LEU A 194 -1.47 -24.75 6.18
C LEU A 194 -2.75 -24.15 5.61
N ALA A 195 -3.08 -24.46 4.35
CA ALA A 195 -4.31 -24.00 3.70
C ALA A 195 -5.56 -24.56 4.39
N GLU A 196 -5.53 -25.83 4.78
CA GLU A 196 -6.64 -26.47 5.51
C GLU A 196 -6.84 -25.87 6.90
N VAL A 197 -5.75 -25.64 7.64
CA VAL A 197 -5.78 -24.96 8.94
C VAL A 197 -6.33 -23.55 8.81
N ARG A 198 -5.84 -22.75 7.84
CA ARG A 198 -6.31 -21.38 7.63
C ARG A 198 -7.80 -21.33 7.32
N ARG A 199 -8.29 -22.22 6.45
CA ARG A 199 -9.71 -22.31 6.10
C ARG A 199 -10.56 -22.62 7.34
N HIS A 200 -10.19 -23.63 8.12
CA HIS A 200 -10.95 -23.99 9.32
C HIS A 200 -10.85 -22.92 10.42
N TRP A 201 -9.69 -22.28 10.58
CA TRP A 201 -9.49 -21.19 11.53
C TRP A 201 -10.43 -20.01 11.26
N GLN A 202 -10.56 -19.63 9.98
CA GLN A 202 -11.47 -18.58 9.52
C GLN A 202 -12.94 -18.96 9.73
N VAL A 203 -13.33 -20.18 9.37
CA VAL A 203 -14.72 -20.66 9.54
C VAL A 203 -15.16 -20.65 11.01
N VAL A 204 -14.27 -20.98 11.94
CA VAL A 204 -14.56 -20.96 13.38
C VAL A 204 -14.50 -19.54 13.97
N GLY A 205 -14.04 -18.53 13.22
CA GLY A 205 -14.06 -17.13 13.63
C GLY A 205 -13.05 -16.78 14.73
N ARG A 206 -11.90 -17.45 14.76
CA ARG A 206 -10.88 -17.23 15.81
C ARG A 206 -9.93 -16.08 15.44
N LEU A 207 -9.39 -15.42 16.46
CA LEU A 207 -8.43 -14.33 16.29
C LEU A 207 -7.25 -14.77 15.41
N ALA A 208 -6.97 -13.98 14.37
CA ALA A 208 -5.88 -14.29 13.43
C ALA A 208 -4.51 -14.32 14.13
N THR A 209 -4.32 -13.52 15.18
CA THR A 209 -3.09 -13.46 16.00
C THR A 209 -2.83 -14.74 16.82
N HIS A 210 -3.85 -15.58 16.99
CA HIS A 210 -3.75 -16.86 17.68
C HIS A 210 -3.43 -18.02 16.72
N LEU A 211 -3.40 -17.77 15.41
CA LEU A 211 -2.83 -18.69 14.42
C LEU A 211 -1.41 -18.25 14.07
N ARG A 212 -0.41 -19.03 14.48
CA ARG A 212 0.99 -18.84 14.14
C ARG A 212 1.39 -19.88 13.12
N PHE A 213 2.07 -19.48 12.05
CA PHE A 213 2.58 -20.43 11.07
C PHE A 213 3.95 -20.05 10.54
N GLU A 214 4.68 -21.06 10.08
CA GLU A 214 5.98 -20.89 9.44
C GLU A 214 6.01 -21.66 8.11
N THR A 215 6.58 -21.07 7.06
CA THR A 215 6.66 -21.66 5.72
C THR A 215 8.11 -21.85 5.28
N PHE A 216 8.54 -23.09 5.08
CA PHE A 216 9.83 -23.40 4.45
C PHE A 216 9.61 -24.21 3.15
N GLY A 217 10.08 -23.67 2.03
CA GLY A 217 10.18 -24.38 0.75
C GLY A 217 9.02 -24.18 -0.23
N THR A 218 9.25 -24.63 -1.48
CA THR A 218 8.43 -24.42 -2.67
C THR A 218 6.99 -24.94 -2.51
N SER A 219 6.03 -24.05 -2.75
CA SER A 219 4.57 -24.25 -2.66
C SER A 219 3.93 -24.98 -3.86
N GLY A 220 4.72 -25.66 -4.70
CA GLY A 220 4.24 -26.22 -5.95
C GLY A 220 3.37 -27.48 -5.78
N ARG A 221 2.07 -27.36 -6.05
CA ARG A 221 1.17 -28.48 -6.39
C ARG A 221 1.52 -29.11 -7.76
N PHE A 222 2.39 -28.44 -8.50
CA PHE A 222 2.87 -28.77 -9.84
C PHE A 222 4.40 -28.79 -9.87
N PRO A 223 5.03 -29.53 -10.81
CA PRO A 223 6.45 -29.42 -11.07
C PRO A 223 6.84 -27.98 -11.36
N THR A 224 8.04 -27.56 -10.97
CA THR A 224 8.59 -26.28 -11.39
C THR A 224 8.73 -26.29 -12.91
N THR A 225 8.01 -25.41 -13.60
CA THR A 225 8.08 -25.21 -15.05
C THR A 225 8.60 -23.81 -15.34
N SER A 226 9.29 -23.63 -16.47
CA SER A 226 9.64 -22.27 -16.92
C SER A 226 8.36 -21.52 -17.28
N PHE A 227 8.39 -20.21 -17.11
CA PHE A 227 7.28 -19.34 -17.47
C PHE A 227 7.82 -17.98 -17.92
N THR A 228 7.11 -17.31 -18.82
CA THR A 228 7.52 -16.01 -19.33
C THR A 228 6.90 -14.90 -18.51
N VAL A 229 7.73 -13.93 -18.13
CA VAL A 229 7.32 -12.71 -17.43
C VAL A 229 7.52 -11.54 -18.37
N GLU A 230 6.42 -10.85 -18.66
CA GLU A 230 6.45 -9.59 -19.39
C GLU A 230 6.46 -8.44 -18.38
N VAL A 231 7.36 -7.48 -18.59
CA VAL A 231 7.43 -6.21 -17.86
C VAL A 231 7.13 -5.10 -18.87
N PRO A 232 5.84 -4.80 -19.13
CA PRO A 232 5.43 -3.91 -20.23
C PRO A 232 6.04 -2.51 -20.10
N ALA A 233 6.16 -2.00 -18.88
CA ALA A 233 6.75 -0.69 -18.59
C ALA A 233 8.22 -0.55 -19.03
N ARG A 234 8.94 -1.66 -19.24
CA ARG A 234 10.32 -1.68 -19.72
C ARG A 234 10.49 -2.30 -21.10
N GLY A 235 9.41 -2.78 -21.72
CA GLY A 235 9.47 -3.53 -22.99
C GLY A 235 10.36 -4.77 -22.88
N VAL A 236 10.43 -5.37 -21.69
CA VAL A 236 11.26 -6.54 -21.40
C VAL A 236 10.36 -7.76 -21.26
N THR A 237 10.64 -8.75 -22.09
CA THR A 237 10.10 -10.10 -21.92
C THR A 237 11.25 -10.99 -21.46
N CYS A 238 11.08 -11.64 -20.31
CA CYS A 238 12.08 -12.49 -19.68
C CYS A 238 11.51 -13.88 -19.45
N GLU A 239 12.21 -14.91 -19.93
CA GLU A 239 11.89 -16.28 -19.56
C GLU A 239 12.45 -16.55 -18.16
N VAL A 240 11.60 -16.95 -17.22
CA VAL A 240 11.99 -17.42 -15.90
C VAL A 240 12.21 -18.93 -15.98
N PRO A 241 13.46 -19.41 -15.96
CA PRO A 241 13.73 -20.84 -16.02
C PRO A 241 13.36 -21.52 -14.69
N VAL A 242 13.24 -22.85 -14.72
CA VAL A 242 12.79 -23.69 -13.58
C VAL A 242 13.66 -23.59 -12.33
N ASP A 243 14.88 -23.09 -12.46
CA ASP A 243 15.91 -23.00 -11.45
C ASP A 243 16.13 -21.57 -10.92
N ALA A 244 15.46 -20.56 -11.46
CA ALA A 244 15.57 -19.16 -11.07
C ALA A 244 14.26 -18.63 -10.45
N THR A 245 14.35 -17.64 -9.56
CA THR A 245 13.17 -16.85 -9.22
C THR A 245 12.87 -15.85 -10.33
N MET A 246 11.63 -15.36 -10.38
CA MET A 246 11.26 -14.25 -11.25
C MET A 246 12.16 -13.02 -11.04
N LEU A 247 12.58 -12.77 -9.79
CA LEU A 247 13.49 -11.67 -9.48
C LEU A 247 14.89 -11.90 -10.07
N ASP A 248 15.46 -13.10 -9.91
CA ASP A 248 16.77 -13.45 -10.48
C ASP A 248 16.77 -13.34 -12.01
N ALA A 249 15.67 -13.76 -12.65
CA ALA A 249 15.51 -13.68 -14.09
C ALA A 249 15.46 -12.22 -14.57
N LEU A 250 14.79 -11.34 -13.82
CA LEU A 250 14.69 -9.91 -14.13
C LEU A 250 15.97 -9.12 -13.80
N GLU A 251 16.83 -9.62 -12.91
CA GLU A 251 18.10 -9.01 -12.52
C GLU A 251 19.31 -9.49 -13.37
N ALA A 252 19.14 -10.57 -14.16
CA ALA A 252 20.20 -11.12 -15.00
C ALA A 252 20.63 -10.17 -16.16
N PRO A 253 21.89 -10.22 -16.63
CA PRO A 253 22.36 -9.43 -17.77
C PRO A 253 21.51 -9.65 -19.04
N VAL A 254 21.35 -8.59 -19.83
CA VAL A 254 20.39 -8.40 -20.96
C VAL A 254 20.38 -9.51 -22.03
N SER A 255 21.31 -10.46 -22.01
CA SER A 255 21.34 -11.62 -22.93
C SER A 255 20.19 -12.63 -22.75
N ARG A 256 19.36 -12.52 -21.70
CA ARG A 256 18.15 -13.36 -21.48
C ARG A 256 16.82 -12.62 -21.66
N CYS A 257 16.87 -11.35 -22.03
CA CYS A 257 15.71 -10.49 -22.17
C CYS A 257 15.65 -9.95 -23.60
N SER A 258 14.61 -10.29 -24.35
CA SER A 258 14.37 -9.67 -25.65
C SER A 258 13.70 -8.31 -25.43
N THR A 259 14.32 -7.25 -25.95
CA THR A 259 13.67 -5.94 -26.08
C THR A 259 12.96 -5.87 -27.43
N THR A 260 11.66 -5.59 -27.41
CA THR A 260 10.88 -5.38 -28.63
C THR A 260 11.22 -4.02 -29.22
N ALA A 261 12.24 -3.96 -30.09
CA ALA A 261 12.49 -2.80 -30.95
C ALA A 261 11.62 -2.90 -32.21
N CYS A 262 10.84 -1.85 -32.48
CA CYS A 262 10.04 -1.70 -33.69
C CYS A 262 10.88 -1.91 -34.95
N ALA A 263 10.57 -2.98 -35.69
CA ALA A 263 11.02 -3.14 -37.06
C ALA A 263 10.20 -2.20 -37.97
N ALA A 264 10.80 -1.08 -38.37
CA ALA A 264 10.35 -0.28 -39.50
C ALA A 264 11.57 0.09 -40.35
N SER A 265 11.79 -0.73 -41.38
CA SER A 265 12.51 -0.47 -42.64
C SER A 265 13.58 0.64 -42.66
N ALA A 266 14.85 0.24 -42.61
CA ALA A 266 15.97 1.02 -43.13
C ALA A 266 16.78 0.15 -44.10
N GLY A 267 16.48 0.28 -45.40
CA GLY A 267 17.47 0.07 -46.44
C GLY A 267 18.26 1.37 -46.57
N CYS A 268 19.53 1.34 -46.15
CA CYS A 268 20.68 2.01 -46.79
C CYS A 268 21.87 1.95 -45.83
N ALA A 269 22.93 1.30 -46.33
CA ALA A 269 24.20 1.13 -45.66
C ALA A 269 24.95 2.46 -45.49
N GLY A 270 25.81 2.54 -44.47
CA GLY A 270 26.76 3.64 -44.35
C GLY A 270 27.49 3.73 -43.01
N SER A 271 28.41 2.80 -42.79
CA SER A 271 29.71 2.98 -42.09
C SER A 271 29.82 3.84 -40.81
N GLY A 272 30.36 3.22 -39.76
CA GLY A 272 31.58 3.76 -39.15
C GLY A 272 31.57 4.11 -37.65
N CYS A 273 32.34 3.30 -36.91
CA CYS A 273 33.13 3.63 -35.72
C CYS A 273 32.53 3.60 -34.30
N ALA A 274 33.35 2.97 -33.45
CA ALA A 274 33.18 2.59 -32.05
C ALA A 274 33.46 3.76 -31.07
N PRO A 275 33.21 3.59 -29.76
CA PRO A 275 33.01 4.68 -28.81
C PRO A 275 34.29 5.07 -28.06
N SER A 276 34.41 6.34 -27.65
CA SER A 276 35.27 6.72 -26.52
C SER A 276 34.77 7.97 -25.79
N ARG A 277 35.05 7.98 -24.48
CA ARG A 277 34.66 8.93 -23.43
C ARG A 277 35.30 10.31 -23.61
N ALA A 278 34.62 11.39 -23.20
CA ALA A 278 35.08 12.30 -22.12
C ALA A 278 34.24 13.59 -22.00
N SER A 279 34.45 14.21 -20.85
CA SER A 279 33.83 15.35 -20.16
C SER A 279 34.01 16.77 -20.74
N SER A 280 33.07 17.62 -20.30
CA SER A 280 33.20 19.03 -19.85
C SER A 280 33.42 20.20 -20.83
N THR A 281 32.42 21.08 -20.79
CA THR A 281 32.40 22.56 -20.75
C THR A 281 32.59 23.44 -22.01
N THR A 282 31.59 24.33 -22.14
CA THR A 282 31.55 25.70 -22.72
C THR A 282 31.72 25.90 -24.23
N ALA A 283 30.66 26.38 -24.90
CA ALA A 283 30.57 27.73 -25.49
C ALA A 283 29.29 27.90 -26.34
N THR A 284 28.75 29.12 -26.30
CA THR A 284 27.56 29.67 -26.97
C THR A 284 27.70 29.88 -28.49
N CYS A 285 26.57 29.82 -29.22
CA CYS A 285 26.29 30.53 -30.50
C CYS A 285 24.76 30.54 -30.71
N SER A 286 24.04 31.65 -30.64
CA SER A 286 23.91 32.78 -31.59
C SER A 286 23.02 32.48 -32.80
N CYS A 287 21.85 33.13 -32.84
CA CYS A 287 20.90 33.21 -33.95
C CYS A 287 21.39 34.12 -35.09
N PRO A 288 20.70 34.09 -36.25
CA PRO A 288 20.40 35.29 -37.00
C PRO A 288 18.89 35.59 -37.09
N SER A 289 18.63 36.88 -37.11
CA SER A 289 17.38 37.64 -37.11
C SER A 289 16.47 37.47 -38.34
N GLY A 290 15.16 37.67 -38.14
CA GLY A 290 14.18 37.92 -39.20
C GLY A 290 12.92 38.64 -38.71
N SER A 291 12.94 39.98 -38.83
CA SER A 291 11.85 40.94 -39.09
C SER A 291 10.44 40.76 -38.48
N GLY A 292 10.12 41.66 -37.53
CA GLY A 292 9.08 42.70 -37.65
C GLY A 292 7.61 42.32 -37.88
N LEU A 293 6.76 42.60 -36.88
CA LEU A 293 5.60 43.52 -36.93
C LEU A 293 4.76 43.43 -35.63
N ARG A 294 4.40 44.59 -35.10
CA ARG A 294 3.37 44.89 -34.06
C ARG A 294 2.28 45.73 -34.77
N PRO A 295 1.14 46.13 -34.16
CA PRO A 295 0.28 45.65 -33.04
C PRO A 295 -1.21 45.57 -33.58
N PRO A 296 -2.36 45.76 -32.86
CA PRO A 296 -2.60 46.17 -31.46
C PRO A 296 -3.73 45.48 -30.66
N ARG A 297 -3.81 45.97 -29.41
CA ARG A 297 -4.83 45.81 -28.36
C ARG A 297 -6.22 46.35 -28.75
N CYS A 298 -7.27 45.77 -28.16
CA CYS A 298 -8.49 46.39 -27.58
C CYS A 298 -9.09 45.31 -26.63
N ALA A 299 -9.40 45.48 -25.34
CA ALA A 299 -10.10 46.49 -24.56
C ALA A 299 -11.62 46.57 -24.80
N SER A 300 -12.42 45.91 -23.94
CA SER A 300 -13.73 46.31 -23.38
C SER A 300 -14.39 45.05 -22.76
N ALA A 301 -14.55 44.89 -21.44
CA ALA A 301 -15.48 45.57 -20.52
C ALA A 301 -16.98 45.39 -20.89
N SER A 302 -17.64 44.47 -20.15
CA SER A 302 -18.97 44.52 -19.46
C SER A 302 -20.12 45.39 -19.99
N PRO A 303 -21.43 45.08 -19.73
CA PRO A 303 -21.93 44.57 -18.45
C PRO A 303 -23.12 43.57 -18.47
N ALA A 304 -23.38 43.09 -17.25
CA ALA A 304 -24.48 42.24 -16.82
C ALA A 304 -25.84 42.97 -16.63
N SER A 305 -26.91 42.15 -16.55
CA SER A 305 -28.10 42.27 -15.66
C SER A 305 -29.45 42.07 -16.39
N PRO A 306 -30.57 41.77 -15.69
CA PRO A 306 -30.74 40.81 -14.60
C PRO A 306 -32.05 39.98 -14.68
N ALA A 307 -32.13 38.97 -13.79
CA ALA A 307 -33.29 38.49 -13.04
C ALA A 307 -34.60 38.05 -13.73
N ARG A 308 -35.03 36.80 -13.45
CA ARG A 308 -36.23 36.59 -12.62
C ARG A 308 -36.31 35.18 -12.03
N ALA A 309 -36.66 35.16 -10.74
CA ALA A 309 -36.99 33.99 -9.96
C ALA A 309 -38.43 33.52 -10.21
N SER A 310 -38.67 32.21 -10.15
CA SER A 310 -39.91 31.66 -9.61
C SER A 310 -39.66 30.28 -9.00
N ARG A 311 -40.01 30.18 -7.71
CA ARG A 311 -40.10 28.94 -6.92
C ARG A 311 -41.17 28.02 -7.50
N SER A 312 -40.98 26.70 -7.47
CA SER A 312 -41.95 25.73 -6.89
C SER A 312 -41.42 24.29 -6.97
N THR A 313 -41.31 23.66 -5.81
CA THR A 313 -41.66 22.27 -5.45
C THR A 313 -41.34 21.09 -6.38
N ALA A 314 -40.59 20.14 -5.81
CA ALA A 314 -40.64 18.69 -5.96
C ALA A 314 -41.66 18.10 -6.95
N ASP A 315 -41.18 17.36 -7.96
CA ASP A 315 -41.36 15.90 -7.99
C ASP A 315 -40.54 15.25 -9.12
N ARG A 316 -40.11 14.00 -8.90
CA ARG A 316 -39.39 13.14 -9.86
C ARG A 316 -40.19 12.93 -11.16
N PRO A 317 -39.55 12.79 -12.35
CA PRO A 317 -40.21 12.16 -13.47
C PRO A 317 -39.69 10.73 -13.69
N SER A 318 -40.53 9.76 -13.36
CA SER A 318 -40.57 8.49 -14.07
C SER A 318 -41.17 8.74 -15.47
N ASN A 319 -40.51 8.17 -16.48
CA ASN A 319 -40.88 8.26 -17.88
C ASN A 319 -42.07 7.32 -18.17
N PRO A 320 -43.15 7.82 -18.84
CA PRO A 320 -43.80 6.94 -19.80
C PRO A 320 -44.13 7.67 -21.12
N ALA A 321 -43.70 7.03 -22.21
CA ALA A 321 -44.08 7.37 -23.57
C ALA A 321 -45.61 7.38 -23.75
N ARG A 322 -46.15 8.51 -24.21
CA ARG A 322 -47.54 8.63 -24.69
C ARG A 322 -47.60 8.36 -26.19
N ARG A 323 -48.49 7.42 -26.55
CA ARG A 323 -49.11 7.29 -27.88
C ARG A 323 -50.24 8.31 -28.06
N ASN A 324 -50.47 8.73 -29.31
CA ASN A 324 -51.76 8.91 -30.04
C ASN A 324 -51.68 10.10 -31.03
N PRO A 325 -52.56 10.24 -32.07
CA PRO A 325 -53.50 9.28 -32.68
C PRO A 325 -53.43 9.22 -34.24
N VAL A 326 -54.32 8.40 -34.78
CA VAL A 326 -54.64 8.10 -36.20
C VAL A 326 -54.97 9.34 -37.06
N SER A 327 -54.48 9.34 -38.31
CA SER A 327 -55.15 9.99 -39.46
C SER A 327 -55.11 9.08 -40.70
N THR A 328 -56.07 9.30 -41.57
CA THR A 328 -56.64 8.44 -42.61
C THR A 328 -55.82 8.26 -43.90
N GLN A 329 -56.03 7.07 -44.51
CA GLN A 329 -55.75 6.59 -45.88
C GLN A 329 -55.38 7.60 -46.98
N THR A 330 -54.42 7.19 -47.82
CA THR A 330 -54.63 7.02 -49.29
C THR A 330 -53.52 6.12 -49.85
N ASP A 331 -53.94 5.13 -50.64
CA ASP A 331 -53.10 4.09 -51.24
C ASP A 331 -52.33 4.63 -52.46
N ASP A 332 -51.00 4.57 -52.39
CA ASP A 332 -50.08 4.55 -53.54
C ASP A 332 -49.07 3.40 -53.31
N PRO A 333 -48.64 2.66 -54.35
CA PRO A 333 -47.70 1.56 -54.19
C PRO A 333 -46.32 2.14 -53.88
N VAL A 334 -45.99 2.26 -52.60
CA VAL A 334 -44.64 2.60 -52.13
C VAL A 334 -43.72 1.46 -52.57
N ALA A 335 -42.79 1.79 -53.45
CA ALA A 335 -41.66 0.92 -53.79
C ALA A 335 -41.06 0.37 -52.50
N ALA A 336 -40.88 -0.95 -52.42
CA ALA A 336 -40.32 -1.63 -51.26
C ALA A 336 -39.10 -0.84 -50.76
N GLU A 337 -39.18 -0.33 -49.52
CA GLU A 337 -38.02 0.24 -48.86
C GLU A 337 -36.88 -0.78 -48.96
N PRO A 338 -35.65 -0.39 -49.32
CA PRO A 338 -34.53 -1.31 -49.28
C PRO A 338 -34.51 -1.88 -47.85
N ALA A 339 -34.60 -3.21 -47.74
CA ALA A 339 -34.58 -3.92 -46.46
C ALA A 339 -33.53 -3.27 -45.58
N ALA A 340 -33.95 -2.73 -44.43
CA ALA A 340 -33.10 -1.98 -43.53
C ALA A 340 -31.79 -2.77 -43.37
N VAL A 341 -30.68 -2.21 -43.86
CA VAL A 341 -29.37 -2.84 -43.75
C VAL A 341 -29.16 -3.03 -42.26
N GLU A 342 -29.25 -4.27 -41.81
CA GLU A 342 -29.17 -4.61 -40.40
C GLU A 342 -27.82 -4.10 -39.91
N ASP A 343 -27.83 -3.22 -38.90
CA ASP A 343 -26.59 -2.59 -38.41
C ASP A 343 -25.61 -3.71 -38.03
N PRO A 344 -24.50 -3.88 -38.77
CA PRO A 344 -23.58 -5.00 -38.55
C PRO A 344 -22.92 -4.92 -37.17
N TYR A 345 -23.00 -3.79 -36.46
CA TYR A 345 -22.52 -3.64 -35.10
C TYR A 345 -23.48 -4.22 -34.05
N ARG A 346 -24.76 -4.41 -34.38
CA ARG A 346 -25.74 -4.95 -33.44
C ARG A 346 -25.42 -6.40 -33.07
N SER A 347 -25.13 -7.24 -34.05
CA SER A 347 -24.72 -8.63 -33.82
C SER A 347 -23.38 -8.74 -33.07
N ILE A 348 -22.48 -7.77 -33.25
CA ILE A 348 -21.22 -7.68 -32.49
C ILE A 348 -21.50 -7.34 -31.03
N ALA A 349 -22.43 -6.40 -30.77
CA ALA A 349 -22.85 -6.03 -29.41
C ALA A 349 -23.57 -7.18 -28.69
N ASP A 350 -24.38 -7.98 -29.40
CA ASP A 350 -25.03 -9.18 -28.86
C ASP A 350 -24.00 -10.22 -28.38
N LEU A 351 -22.81 -10.23 -28.98
CA LEU A 351 -21.66 -11.05 -28.57
C LEU A 351 -20.80 -10.40 -27.46
N GLN A 352 -21.23 -9.26 -26.90
CA GLN A 352 -20.46 -8.49 -25.92
C GLN A 352 -19.10 -8.01 -26.45
N ALA A 353 -19.04 -7.70 -27.76
CA ALA A 353 -17.87 -7.12 -28.40
C ALA A 353 -18.16 -5.70 -28.92
N ALA A 354 -17.09 -4.94 -29.15
CA ALA A 354 -17.18 -3.58 -29.70
C ALA A 354 -16.07 -3.32 -30.72
N ALA A 355 -16.40 -2.59 -31.78
CA ALA A 355 -15.46 -2.24 -32.83
C ALA A 355 -14.58 -1.04 -32.41
N LEU A 356 -13.30 -1.28 -32.11
CA LEU A 356 -12.37 -0.27 -31.59
C LEU A 356 -12.32 1.02 -32.45
N TRP A 357 -12.43 0.91 -33.78
CA TRP A 357 -12.40 2.08 -34.68
C TRP A 357 -13.56 3.06 -34.47
N ARG A 358 -14.62 2.67 -33.74
CA ARG A 358 -15.70 3.56 -33.31
C ARG A 358 -15.40 4.35 -32.03
N TYR A 359 -14.36 3.95 -31.29
CA TYR A 359 -14.02 4.47 -29.97
C TYR A 359 -12.57 4.94 -29.83
N TYR A 360 -11.77 4.87 -30.90
CA TYR A 360 -10.32 5.04 -30.83
C TYR A 360 -9.90 6.35 -30.13
N GLY A 361 -10.57 7.46 -30.43
CA GLY A 361 -10.31 8.77 -29.81
C GLY A 361 -10.74 8.87 -28.34
N ASP A 362 -11.78 8.11 -27.94
CA ASP A 362 -12.28 8.10 -26.56
C ASP A 362 -11.43 7.17 -25.66
N VAL A 363 -10.91 6.07 -26.23
CA VAL A 363 -10.07 5.09 -25.51
C VAL A 363 -8.63 5.59 -25.36
N LEU A 364 -8.09 6.28 -26.36
CA LEU A 364 -6.72 6.80 -26.38
C LEU A 364 -6.72 8.31 -26.62
N PRO A 365 -7.23 9.12 -25.66
CA PRO A 365 -7.27 10.56 -25.84
C PRO A 365 -5.86 11.14 -25.85
N ALA A 366 -5.65 12.22 -26.62
CA ALA A 366 -4.35 12.90 -26.72
C ALA A 366 -3.84 13.48 -25.38
N ARG A 367 -4.75 13.66 -24.42
CA ARG A 367 -4.48 14.14 -23.05
C ARG A 367 -5.54 13.61 -22.09
N PRO A 368 -5.27 13.57 -20.78
CA PRO A 368 -6.29 13.20 -19.79
C PRO A 368 -7.52 14.11 -19.86
N THR A 369 -8.71 13.50 -19.81
CA THR A 369 -10.01 14.19 -19.80
C THR A 369 -10.78 13.79 -18.52
N PRO A 370 -10.36 14.29 -17.34
CA PRO A 370 -10.99 13.89 -16.10
C PRO A 370 -12.44 14.38 -16.03
N ARG A 371 -13.31 13.56 -15.41
CA ARG A 371 -14.67 13.98 -15.08
C ARG A 371 -14.70 15.03 -13.96
N ALA A 372 -13.74 14.95 -13.02
CA ALA A 372 -13.60 15.94 -11.95
C ALA A 372 -13.36 17.34 -12.53
N VAL A 373 -14.07 18.34 -12.00
CA VAL A 373 -13.89 19.74 -12.37
C VAL A 373 -13.19 20.51 -11.25
N PRO A 374 -12.51 21.63 -11.55
CA PRO A 374 -11.98 22.49 -10.50
C PRO A 374 -13.11 23.02 -9.62
N HIS A 375 -12.96 22.90 -8.30
CA HIS A 375 -14.01 23.27 -7.35
C HIS A 375 -13.43 23.73 -6.01
N LEU A 376 -14.13 24.64 -5.34
CA LEU A 376 -13.79 25.22 -4.04
C LEU A 376 -14.97 25.01 -3.08
N TRP A 377 -14.68 24.42 -1.92
CA TRP A 377 -15.62 24.25 -0.81
C TRP A 377 -15.26 25.24 0.29
N ARG A 378 -16.22 26.11 0.62
CA ARG A 378 -16.00 27.15 1.63
C ARG A 378 -16.22 26.61 3.03
N TYR A 379 -15.19 26.65 3.88
CA TYR A 379 -15.30 26.14 5.24
C TYR A 379 -16.30 26.95 6.06
N ALA A 380 -16.28 28.28 5.93
CA ALA A 380 -17.24 29.16 6.59
C ALA A 380 -18.72 28.84 6.26
N ALA A 381 -19.00 28.29 5.08
CA ALA A 381 -20.34 27.87 4.68
C ALA A 381 -20.68 26.46 5.17
N LEU A 382 -19.70 25.54 5.24
CA LEU A 382 -19.90 24.15 5.66
C LEU A 382 -19.93 23.99 7.19
N ARG A 383 -19.19 24.81 7.93
CA ARG A 383 -19.06 24.71 9.39
C ARG A 383 -20.40 24.76 10.14
N PRO A 384 -21.36 25.64 9.82
CA PRO A 384 -22.68 25.62 10.47
C PRO A 384 -23.42 24.29 10.28
N HIS A 385 -23.25 23.61 9.14
CA HIS A 385 -23.85 22.29 8.92
C HIS A 385 -23.19 21.20 9.76
N LEU A 386 -21.87 21.25 9.93
CA LEU A 386 -21.16 20.33 10.84
C LEU A 386 -21.68 20.46 12.27
N LEU A 387 -21.81 21.69 12.77
CA LEU A 387 -22.34 21.95 14.11
C LEU A 387 -23.80 21.52 14.25
N HIS A 388 -24.62 21.77 13.23
CA HIS A 388 -26.01 21.30 13.23
C HIS A 388 -26.09 19.78 13.34
N PHE A 389 -25.33 19.04 12.54
CA PHE A 389 -25.29 17.59 12.64
C PHE A 389 -24.64 17.11 13.94
N LEU A 390 -23.72 17.89 14.53
CA LEU A 390 -23.17 17.61 15.86
C LEU A 390 -24.28 17.51 16.93
N GLU A 391 -25.29 18.37 16.83
CA GLU A 391 -26.40 18.42 17.77
C GLU A 391 -27.54 17.45 17.46
N THR A 392 -27.71 17.05 16.18
CA THR A 392 -28.95 16.40 15.71
C THR A 392 -28.83 14.94 15.33
N LEU A 393 -27.62 14.43 15.08
CA LEU A 393 -27.41 13.07 14.58
C LEU A 393 -26.43 12.34 15.49
N SER A 394 -26.80 11.22 16.13
CA SER A 394 -25.86 10.52 17.00
C SER A 394 -24.72 9.85 16.20
N LEU A 395 -23.56 9.60 16.82
CA LEU A 395 -22.51 8.78 16.19
C LEU A 395 -22.92 7.30 16.04
N GLU A 396 -23.90 6.83 16.79
CA GLU A 396 -24.44 5.48 16.63
C GLU A 396 -25.19 5.34 15.32
N ASP A 397 -25.95 6.37 14.93
CA ASP A 397 -26.68 6.42 13.66
C ASP A 397 -25.79 6.75 12.45
N ALA A 398 -24.72 7.54 12.67
CA ALA A 398 -23.87 8.05 11.59
C ALA A 398 -22.63 7.19 11.31
N GLU A 399 -22.18 6.35 12.24
CA GLU A 399 -20.84 5.71 12.34
C GLU A 399 -19.66 6.70 12.34
N ARG A 400 -19.58 7.56 11.32
CA ARG A 400 -18.67 8.69 11.14
C ARG A 400 -19.49 9.89 10.65
N ARG A 401 -19.43 11.00 11.39
CA ARG A 401 -20.15 12.24 11.04
C ARG A 401 -19.31 13.11 10.11
N VAL A 402 -19.38 12.81 8.81
CA VAL A 402 -18.55 13.44 7.78
C VAL A 402 -19.41 14.11 6.72
N LEU A 403 -19.08 15.35 6.38
CA LEU A 403 -19.56 15.98 5.14
C LEU A 403 -18.54 15.70 4.03
N MET A 404 -18.92 14.85 3.08
CA MET A 404 -18.10 14.55 1.91
C MET A 404 -17.96 15.79 1.02
N LEU A 405 -16.74 16.12 0.59
CA LEU A 405 -16.50 17.20 -0.37
C LEU A 405 -16.69 16.65 -1.79
N VAL A 406 -17.95 16.64 -2.25
CA VAL A 406 -18.34 16.02 -3.52
C VAL A 406 -18.07 16.96 -4.69
N ASN A 407 -17.30 16.48 -5.67
CA ASN A 407 -17.02 17.19 -6.89
C ASN A 407 -18.27 17.19 -7.80
N PRO A 408 -18.67 18.32 -8.40
CA PRO A 408 -19.84 18.36 -9.29
C PRO A 408 -19.74 17.40 -10.49
N GLY A 409 -18.53 17.02 -10.91
CA GLY A 409 -18.30 16.05 -11.98
C GLY A 409 -18.27 14.58 -11.52
N LEU A 410 -18.38 14.30 -10.22
CA LEU A 410 -18.26 12.97 -9.62
C LEU A 410 -19.30 12.76 -8.50
N THR A 411 -20.58 12.72 -8.87
CA THR A 411 -21.69 12.54 -7.91
C THR A 411 -22.04 11.08 -7.64
N GLU A 412 -21.71 10.16 -8.55
CA GLU A 412 -22.07 8.74 -8.45
C GLU A 412 -20.90 7.83 -8.91
N PRO A 413 -20.18 7.16 -7.98
CA PRO A 413 -20.18 7.41 -6.55
C PRO A 413 -19.58 8.81 -6.22
N PRO A 414 -19.96 9.43 -5.09
CA PRO A 414 -19.44 10.72 -4.69
C PRO A 414 -17.92 10.65 -4.40
N ALA A 415 -17.16 11.59 -4.95
CA ALA A 415 -15.72 11.74 -4.70
C ALA A 415 -15.25 13.18 -4.91
N THR A 416 -14.09 13.54 -4.34
CA THR A 416 -13.51 14.89 -4.44
C THR A 416 -12.68 15.07 -5.71
N THR A 417 -11.95 14.03 -6.10
CA THR A 417 -11.28 13.89 -7.40
C THR A 417 -11.44 12.46 -7.90
N THR A 418 -10.93 12.15 -9.09
CA THR A 418 -11.01 10.79 -9.66
C THR A 418 -10.27 9.73 -8.86
N SER A 419 -9.32 10.11 -8.00
CA SER A 419 -8.46 9.17 -7.26
C SER A 419 -8.34 9.47 -5.76
N LEU A 420 -8.75 10.66 -5.31
CA LEU A 420 -8.63 11.12 -3.94
C LEU A 420 -9.97 11.60 -3.41
N TYR A 421 -10.17 11.37 -2.11
CA TYR A 421 -11.30 11.83 -1.33
C TYR A 421 -10.86 12.83 -0.27
N ALA A 422 -11.72 13.81 -0.01
CA ALA A 422 -11.69 14.68 1.14
C ALA A 422 -13.09 14.80 1.77
N GLY A 423 -13.15 14.84 3.10
CA GLY A 423 -14.36 15.11 3.87
C GLY A 423 -14.05 15.93 5.11
N LEU A 424 -15.03 16.68 5.60
CA LEU A 424 -14.93 17.36 6.89
C LEU A 424 -15.65 16.52 7.94
N GLN A 425 -14.91 15.99 8.90
CA GLN A 425 -15.49 15.22 10.01
C GLN A 425 -15.53 16.05 11.27
N ILE A 426 -16.60 15.85 12.06
CA ILE A 426 -16.78 16.46 13.37
C ILE A 426 -17.03 15.39 14.44
N ILE A 427 -16.47 15.60 15.64
CA ILE A 427 -16.72 14.80 16.84
C ILE A 427 -16.88 15.75 18.04
N GLY A 428 -17.80 15.41 18.95
CA GLY A 428 -18.11 16.21 20.14
C GLY A 428 -17.60 15.60 21.45
N PRO A 429 -17.71 16.34 22.57
CA PRO A 429 -17.31 15.89 23.90
C PRO A 429 -17.89 14.53 24.30
N GLY A 430 -17.02 13.63 24.77
CA GLY A 430 -17.38 12.28 25.21
C GLY A 430 -17.73 11.32 24.07
N GLU A 431 -17.73 11.78 22.82
CA GLU A 431 -18.03 10.92 21.68
C GLU A 431 -16.85 10.03 21.31
N THR A 432 -17.19 8.85 20.80
CA THR A 432 -16.22 7.84 20.37
C THR A 432 -16.67 7.26 19.04
N ALA A 433 -15.82 7.36 18.03
CA ALA A 433 -16.05 6.83 16.71
C ALA A 433 -15.35 5.47 16.57
N GLN A 434 -16.09 4.45 16.10
CA GLN A 434 -15.67 3.05 16.18
C GLN A 434 -14.35 2.72 15.47
N ALA A 435 -13.60 1.79 16.05
CA ALA A 435 -12.38 1.20 15.51
C ALA A 435 -12.64 0.31 14.29
N HIS A 436 -11.94 0.60 13.20
CA HIS A 436 -11.96 -0.21 11.98
C HIS A 436 -10.62 -0.14 11.26
N ARG A 437 -10.46 -0.94 10.21
CA ARG A 437 -9.33 -0.84 9.28
C ARG A 437 -9.82 -0.99 7.85
N HIS A 438 -9.10 -0.37 6.93
CA HIS A 438 -9.34 -0.51 5.50
C HIS A 438 -8.05 -0.42 4.70
N VAL A 439 -8.02 -0.97 3.49
CA VAL A 439 -6.83 -0.92 2.62
C VAL A 439 -6.51 0.51 2.16
N ALA A 440 -7.54 1.34 1.97
CA ALA A 440 -7.33 2.75 1.65
C ALA A 440 -6.40 3.40 2.68
N ASN A 441 -5.38 4.10 2.19
CA ASN A 441 -4.54 4.93 3.05
C ASN A 441 -5.33 6.17 3.44
N ALA A 442 -5.15 6.60 4.69
CA ALA A 442 -5.84 7.79 5.18
C ALA A 442 -4.93 8.64 6.05
N PHE A 443 -5.26 9.92 6.14
CA PHE A 443 -4.70 10.83 7.13
C PHE A 443 -5.78 11.83 7.57
N ARG A 444 -5.55 12.46 8.73
CA ARG A 444 -6.33 13.60 9.21
C ARG A 444 -5.45 14.84 9.23
N TYR A 445 -5.98 15.95 8.73
CA TYR A 445 -5.38 17.26 8.93
C TYR A 445 -6.31 18.09 9.81
N VAL A 446 -5.85 18.47 11.00
CA VAL A 446 -6.71 19.05 12.03
C VAL A 446 -7.00 20.53 11.72
N ILE A 447 -8.28 20.91 11.70
CA ILE A 447 -8.72 22.26 11.31
C ILE A 447 -9.03 23.12 12.55
N GLU A 448 -9.81 22.60 13.50
CA GLU A 448 -10.15 23.32 14.73
C GLU A 448 -10.53 22.39 15.87
N GLY A 449 -10.43 22.90 17.09
CA GLY A 449 -10.78 22.19 18.32
C GLY A 449 -9.57 21.70 19.10
N SER A 450 -9.85 21.01 20.21
CA SER A 450 -8.83 20.42 21.09
C SER A 450 -9.44 19.31 21.93
N GLY A 451 -8.60 18.36 22.37
CA GLY A 451 -9.02 17.30 23.29
C GLY A 451 -9.52 16.03 22.60
N ALA A 452 -9.31 15.91 21.29
CA ALA A 452 -9.47 14.64 20.57
C ALA A 452 -8.12 13.95 20.35
N PHE A 453 -8.17 12.62 20.24
CA PHE A 453 -7.07 11.81 19.76
C PHE A 453 -7.58 10.73 18.82
N THR A 454 -6.68 10.20 18.00
CA THR A 454 -6.91 8.99 17.24
C THR A 454 -6.03 7.89 17.79
N THR A 455 -6.59 6.69 17.97
CA THR A 455 -5.77 5.52 18.32
C THR A 455 -5.42 4.78 17.04
N VAL A 456 -4.14 4.56 16.75
CA VAL A 456 -3.67 3.86 15.54
C VAL A 456 -2.84 2.65 15.94
N ASN A 457 -3.32 1.43 15.64
CA ASN A 457 -2.72 0.17 16.09
C ASN A 457 -2.38 0.17 17.61
N GLY A 458 -3.25 0.75 18.42
CA GLY A 458 -3.08 0.84 19.87
C GLY A 458 -2.17 1.98 20.35
N GLU A 459 -1.66 2.87 19.49
CA GLU A 459 -1.00 4.11 19.91
C GLU A 459 -2.01 5.26 19.90
N ARG A 460 -2.20 5.95 21.03
CA ARG A 460 -2.99 7.19 21.06
C ARG A 460 -2.15 8.36 20.56
N VAL A 461 -2.69 9.06 19.57
CA VAL A 461 -2.07 10.20 18.92
C VAL A 461 -2.97 11.43 19.07
N HIS A 462 -2.50 12.42 19.82
CA HIS A 462 -3.27 13.64 20.12
C HIS A 462 -3.37 14.57 18.92
N MET A 463 -4.52 15.23 18.80
CA MET A 463 -4.86 16.07 17.65
C MET A 463 -4.88 17.56 18.05
N HIS A 464 -4.06 18.37 17.39
CA HIS A 464 -4.05 19.84 17.54
C HIS A 464 -4.18 20.54 16.18
N PRO A 465 -4.78 21.74 16.10
CA PRO A 465 -4.94 22.47 14.85
C PRO A 465 -3.62 22.61 14.06
N GLY A 466 -3.66 22.27 12.77
CA GLY A 466 -2.51 22.25 11.87
C GLY A 466 -1.68 20.96 11.89
N ASP A 467 -1.98 20.00 12.78
CA ASP A 467 -1.29 18.72 12.81
C ASP A 467 -1.74 17.80 11.65
N LEU A 468 -0.79 17.04 11.12
CA LEU A 468 -1.04 15.94 10.18
C LEU A 468 -0.91 14.59 10.90
N LEU A 469 -1.98 13.83 10.98
CA LEU A 469 -2.01 12.50 11.60
C LEU A 469 -2.23 11.40 10.57
N LEU A 470 -1.42 10.34 10.60
CA LEU A 470 -1.51 9.24 9.62
C LEU A 470 -2.33 8.06 10.15
N THR A 471 -3.19 7.48 9.31
CA THR A 471 -3.60 6.06 9.46
C THR A 471 -3.31 5.32 8.17
N PRO A 472 -2.10 4.75 8.05
CA PRO A 472 -1.72 3.96 6.88
C PRO A 472 -2.72 2.83 6.60
N GLY A 473 -2.72 2.37 5.34
CA GLY A 473 -3.57 1.25 4.93
C GLY A 473 -3.43 0.05 5.87
N TRP A 474 -4.56 -0.60 6.13
CA TRP A 474 -4.70 -1.77 6.98
C TRP A 474 -4.37 -1.58 8.48
N HIS A 475 -4.19 -0.34 8.94
CA HIS A 475 -4.03 -0.04 10.37
C HIS A 475 -5.39 0.11 11.03
N TRP A 476 -5.53 -0.50 12.22
CA TRP A 476 -6.68 -0.27 13.08
C TRP A 476 -6.70 1.18 13.54
N HIS A 477 -7.85 1.84 13.42
CA HIS A 477 -7.99 3.21 13.89
C HIS A 477 -9.39 3.58 14.38
N ASP A 478 -9.42 4.37 15.46
CA ASP A 478 -10.60 4.99 16.06
C ASP A 478 -10.33 6.46 16.43
N HIS A 479 -11.39 7.17 16.83
CA HIS A 479 -11.32 8.57 17.27
C HIS A 479 -12.13 8.74 18.55
N GLU A 480 -11.56 9.42 19.53
CA GLU A 480 -12.23 9.72 20.80
C GLU A 480 -12.03 11.20 21.14
N HIS A 481 -13.02 11.79 21.80
CA HIS A 481 -12.98 13.16 22.26
C HIS A 481 -13.19 13.27 23.77
N GLN A 482 -12.17 13.76 24.48
CA GLN A 482 -12.17 13.94 25.94
C GLN A 482 -12.18 15.41 26.38
N GLY A 483 -12.19 16.36 25.44
CA GLY A 483 -12.32 17.80 25.73
C GLY A 483 -13.78 18.28 25.76
N ASP A 484 -13.94 19.61 25.83
CA ASP A 484 -15.23 20.27 26.08
C ASP A 484 -15.88 20.94 24.86
N GLY A 485 -15.19 20.99 23.72
CA GLY A 485 -15.67 21.65 22.49
C GLY A 485 -15.81 20.70 21.29
N PRO A 486 -16.30 21.19 20.13
CA PRO A 486 -16.26 20.42 18.90
C PRO A 486 -14.82 20.32 18.37
N MET A 487 -14.51 19.18 17.76
CA MET A 487 -13.27 18.96 17.02
C MET A 487 -13.60 18.69 15.55
N VAL A 488 -12.93 19.41 14.63
CA VAL A 488 -13.12 19.27 13.19
C VAL A 488 -11.79 19.05 12.50
N TRP A 489 -11.75 18.09 11.57
CA TRP A 489 -10.59 17.84 10.72
C TRP A 489 -10.99 17.52 9.29
N LEU A 490 -10.00 17.60 8.41
CA LEU A 490 -10.07 17.10 7.04
C LEU A 490 -9.68 15.61 7.04
N ASP A 491 -10.62 14.73 6.71
CA ASP A 491 -10.31 13.35 6.36
C ASP A 491 -9.90 13.28 4.90
N ALA A 492 -8.77 12.64 4.63
CA ALA A 492 -8.27 12.44 3.29
C ALA A 492 -7.95 10.97 3.06
N LEU A 493 -8.45 10.42 1.95
CA LEU A 493 -8.32 9.00 1.61
C LEU A 493 -8.05 8.79 0.12
N ASP A 494 -7.44 7.65 -0.22
CA ASP A 494 -7.28 7.18 -1.60
C ASP A 494 -8.34 6.13 -2.02
N TYR A 495 -9.47 6.03 -1.30
CA TYR A 495 -10.48 5.02 -1.60
C TYR A 495 -11.04 5.07 -3.03
N PRO A 496 -11.21 6.24 -3.70
CA PRO A 496 -11.67 6.23 -5.09
C PRO A 496 -10.72 5.46 -6.00
N MET A 497 -9.41 5.54 -5.73
CA MET A 497 -8.40 4.79 -6.47
C MET A 497 -8.38 3.30 -6.07
N THR A 498 -8.46 2.96 -4.79
CA THR A 498 -8.46 1.54 -4.38
C THR A 498 -9.73 0.80 -4.83
N ASN A 499 -10.88 1.49 -4.85
CA ASN A 499 -12.11 0.98 -5.44
C ASN A 499 -11.98 0.80 -6.96
N ALA A 500 -11.35 1.74 -7.67
CA ALA A 500 -11.12 1.62 -9.11
C ALA A 500 -10.20 0.43 -9.48
N PHE A 501 -9.40 -0.06 -8.53
CA PHE A 501 -8.59 -1.27 -8.68
C PHE A 501 -9.24 -2.54 -8.12
N ASP A 502 -10.48 -2.47 -7.62
CA ASP A 502 -11.15 -3.57 -6.90
C ASP A 502 -10.30 -4.15 -5.76
N ALA A 503 -9.53 -3.30 -5.09
CA ALA A 503 -8.54 -3.67 -4.09
C ALA A 503 -8.89 -3.20 -2.67
N ASN A 504 -10.10 -2.65 -2.48
CA ASN A 504 -10.53 -2.15 -1.18
C ASN A 504 -11.04 -3.30 -0.28
N PHE A 505 -10.67 -3.27 0.99
CA PHE A 505 -11.16 -4.17 2.03
C PHE A 505 -11.49 -3.35 3.27
N PHE A 506 -12.46 -3.80 4.06
CA PHE A 506 -12.91 -3.15 5.29
C PHE A 506 -13.17 -4.20 6.37
N GLU A 507 -12.80 -3.90 7.61
CA GLU A 507 -13.01 -4.79 8.77
C GLU A 507 -13.26 -3.98 10.05
N LEU A 508 -14.24 -4.40 10.85
CA LEU A 508 -14.53 -3.86 12.17
C LEU A 508 -13.71 -4.57 13.25
N PHE A 509 -13.27 -3.84 14.28
CA PHE A 509 -12.35 -4.35 15.31
C PHE A 509 -13.00 -5.33 16.31
N GLY A 510 -14.33 -5.40 16.36
CA GLY A 510 -15.11 -6.22 17.31
C GLY A 510 -15.43 -5.50 18.62
N GLU A 511 -14.55 -4.59 19.07
CA GLU A 511 -14.82 -3.60 20.12
C GLU A 511 -15.01 -2.19 19.54
N ARG A 512 -15.50 -1.23 20.33
CA ARG A 512 -15.72 0.15 19.86
C ARG A 512 -14.41 0.92 19.71
N THR A 513 -13.43 0.73 20.59
CA THR A 513 -12.13 1.41 20.56
C THR A 513 -10.99 0.43 20.78
N GLN A 514 -9.78 0.84 20.40
CA GLN A 514 -8.57 0.13 20.74
C GLN A 514 -8.09 0.48 22.15
N ARG A 515 -7.60 -0.52 22.88
CA ARG A 515 -6.83 -0.30 24.10
C ARG A 515 -5.45 0.28 23.74
N SER A 516 -5.02 1.34 24.43
CA SER A 516 -3.65 1.84 24.29
C SER A 516 -2.64 0.78 24.76
N LEU A 517 -1.66 0.46 23.92
CA LEU A 517 -0.63 -0.55 24.17
C LEU A 517 0.72 0.05 24.58
N GLY A 518 0.86 1.38 24.53
CA GLY A 518 2.10 2.08 24.86
C GLY A 518 1.87 3.52 25.31
N PRO A 519 2.94 4.28 25.60
CA PRO A 519 2.84 5.71 25.90
C PRO A 519 2.24 6.50 24.73
N ASP A 520 1.45 7.52 25.02
CA ASP A 520 0.84 8.41 24.01
C ASP A 520 1.91 9.14 23.18
N ASP A 521 1.63 9.37 21.90
CA ASP A 521 2.51 10.07 20.95
C ASP A 521 3.95 9.53 20.90
N LEU A 522 4.16 8.25 21.19
CA LEU A 522 5.50 7.66 21.24
C LEU A 522 6.21 7.77 19.88
N SER A 523 5.53 7.42 18.79
CA SER A 523 6.11 7.45 17.45
C SER A 523 6.55 8.86 17.06
N SER A 524 5.69 9.85 17.29
CA SER A 524 6.00 11.26 17.06
C SER A 524 7.22 11.67 17.87
N ARG A 525 7.26 11.40 19.18
CA ARG A 525 8.40 11.75 20.04
C ARG A 525 9.72 11.08 19.60
N GLN A 526 9.65 9.89 19.03
CA GLN A 526 10.81 9.14 18.56
C GLN A 526 11.37 9.64 17.22
N PHE A 527 10.50 10.05 16.28
CA PHE A 527 10.86 10.24 14.87
C PHE A 527 10.71 11.67 14.36
N ILE A 528 10.15 12.60 15.14
CA ILE A 528 9.88 13.99 14.73
C ILE A 528 11.14 14.79 14.37
N HIS A 529 12.29 14.41 14.93
CA HIS A 529 13.57 15.01 14.59
C HIS A 529 14.09 14.37 13.30
N GLY A 530 13.68 14.89 12.14
CA GLY A 530 13.93 14.31 10.81
C GLY A 530 15.39 14.08 10.37
N GLN A 531 16.38 14.27 11.26
CA GLN A 531 17.79 13.91 11.07
C GLN A 531 18.26 12.78 12.01
N LEU A 532 17.47 12.42 13.01
CA LEU A 532 17.80 11.43 14.03
C LEU A 532 16.71 10.37 14.04
N ALA A 533 17.11 9.12 13.81
CA ALA A 533 16.23 7.97 13.96
C ALA A 533 16.62 7.18 15.22
N PRO A 534 15.65 6.59 15.95
CA PRO A 534 15.91 5.66 17.03
C PRO A 534 16.78 4.49 16.54
N ALA A 535 18.04 4.44 16.97
CA ALA A 535 18.99 3.43 16.50
C ALA A 535 18.63 1.99 16.94
N TRP A 536 17.70 1.85 17.89
CA TRP A 536 17.19 0.55 18.37
C TRP A 536 15.95 0.06 17.59
N GLU A 537 15.32 0.92 16.80
CA GLU A 537 14.21 0.53 15.92
C GLU A 537 14.78 -0.04 14.62
N VAL A 538 14.90 -1.37 14.54
CA VAL A 538 15.34 -2.06 13.33
C VAL A 538 14.15 -2.16 12.36
N PRO A 539 14.21 -1.57 11.15
CA PRO A 539 13.13 -1.68 10.18
C PRO A 539 12.84 -3.15 9.89
N ARG A 540 11.67 -3.63 10.31
CA ARG A 540 11.24 -5.01 10.04
C ARG A 540 11.02 -5.17 8.53
N ALA A 541 11.37 -6.31 7.95
CA ALA A 541 11.11 -6.61 6.53
C ALA A 541 9.61 -6.60 6.17
N THR A 542 8.73 -6.62 7.17
CA THR A 542 7.27 -6.52 7.06
C THR A 542 6.71 -5.15 7.46
N ALA A 543 7.58 -4.16 7.74
CA ALA A 543 7.14 -2.82 8.10
C ALA A 543 6.35 -2.17 6.95
N SER A 544 5.27 -1.48 7.30
CA SER A 544 4.47 -0.71 6.35
C SER A 544 5.36 0.20 5.51
N ALA A 545 5.06 0.32 4.21
CA ALA A 545 5.74 1.30 3.34
C ALA A 545 5.42 2.77 3.73
N ALA A 546 4.43 2.96 4.61
CA ALA A 546 4.09 4.26 5.15
C ALA A 546 5.07 4.72 6.25
N SER A 547 5.03 6.01 6.56
CA SER A 547 5.82 6.57 7.65
C SER A 547 5.43 5.98 9.01
N PRO A 548 6.41 5.66 9.88
CA PRO A 548 6.13 5.28 11.26
C PRO A 548 5.65 6.45 12.13
N VAL A 549 5.74 7.70 11.66
CA VAL A 549 5.34 8.89 12.43
C VAL A 549 3.81 9.00 12.47
N GLY A 550 3.22 8.91 13.66
CA GLY A 550 1.78 9.05 13.87
C GLY A 550 1.26 10.47 13.73
N ASN A 551 2.00 11.48 14.21
CA ASN A 551 1.67 12.91 14.10
C ASN A 551 2.88 13.72 13.62
N TYR A 552 2.65 14.59 12.64
CA TYR A 552 3.54 15.70 12.27
C TYR A 552 2.94 17.02 12.79
N PRO A 553 3.44 17.52 13.93
CA PRO A 553 2.85 18.67 14.59
C PRO A 553 3.05 19.97 13.82
N TRP A 554 2.06 20.85 13.87
CA TRP A 554 2.14 22.18 13.26
C TRP A 554 3.35 22.98 13.74
N ARG A 555 3.67 22.93 15.04
CA ARG A 555 4.80 23.65 15.63
C ARG A 555 6.15 23.36 14.97
N GLU A 556 6.37 22.14 14.47
CA GLU A 556 7.62 21.80 13.79
C GLU A 556 7.61 22.29 12.34
N THR A 557 6.43 22.30 11.71
CA THR A 557 6.22 22.93 10.41
C THR A 557 6.49 24.44 10.49
N GLU A 558 5.99 25.11 11.52
CA GLU A 558 6.28 26.53 11.78
C GLU A 558 7.76 26.78 12.03
N ARG A 559 8.43 25.94 12.83
CA ARG A 559 9.88 26.03 13.05
C ARG A 559 10.66 25.89 11.75
N ALA A 560 10.25 24.98 10.86
CA ALA A 560 10.89 24.81 9.56
C ALA A 560 10.74 26.07 8.69
N PHE A 561 9.54 26.64 8.60
CA PHE A 561 9.34 27.90 7.87
C PHE A 561 10.07 29.09 8.50
N ALA A 562 10.09 29.19 9.84
CA ALA A 562 10.82 30.22 10.55
C ALA A 562 12.34 30.11 10.34
N ALA A 563 12.87 28.88 10.28
CA ALA A 563 14.28 28.63 10.00
C ALA A 563 14.66 28.92 8.55
N ILE A 564 13.77 28.66 7.59
CA ILE A 564 13.96 29.03 6.18
C ILE A 564 13.83 30.55 5.99
N ALA A 565 12.97 31.19 6.79
CA ALA A 565 12.62 32.60 6.69
C ALA A 565 12.34 33.00 5.23
N ASP A 566 12.96 34.08 4.76
CA ASP A 566 12.89 34.53 3.37
C ASP A 566 14.17 34.22 2.57
N ASP A 567 15.04 33.37 3.11
CA ASP A 567 16.35 33.06 2.53
C ASP A 567 16.26 32.12 1.32
N ALA A 568 15.21 31.28 1.25
CA ALA A 568 14.99 30.38 0.12
C ALA A 568 13.99 30.97 -0.90
N SER A 569 14.34 30.92 -2.20
CA SER A 569 13.43 31.33 -3.27
C SER A 569 12.15 30.46 -3.33
N GLY A 570 12.28 29.18 -2.97
CA GLY A 570 11.20 28.20 -3.05
C GLY A 570 10.93 27.70 -4.47
N SER A 571 9.85 26.94 -4.62
CA SER A 571 9.27 26.51 -5.89
C SER A 571 8.71 27.69 -6.67
N ALA A 572 9.05 27.78 -7.95
CA ALA A 572 8.51 28.80 -8.85
C ALA A 572 6.98 28.72 -9.01
N ALA A 573 6.38 27.53 -8.81
CA ALA A 573 4.93 27.33 -8.95
C ALA A 573 4.18 27.44 -7.61
N GLU A 574 4.82 27.07 -6.50
CA GLU A 574 4.12 26.76 -5.23
C GLU A 574 4.77 27.41 -3.99
N GLY A 575 5.66 28.38 -4.17
CA GLY A 575 6.29 29.13 -3.09
C GLY A 575 7.27 28.30 -2.28
N VAL A 576 7.47 28.61 -1.00
CA VAL A 576 8.30 27.75 -0.13
C VAL A 576 7.52 26.49 0.16
N LEU A 577 7.84 25.41 -0.55
CA LEU A 577 7.13 24.14 -0.52
C LEU A 577 7.94 23.11 0.27
N LEU A 578 7.33 22.54 1.31
CA LEU A 578 7.89 21.45 2.09
C LEU A 578 7.04 20.19 1.91
N GLU A 579 7.67 19.02 1.95
CA GLU A 579 6.99 17.72 1.87
C GLU A 579 7.17 16.98 3.19
N TYR A 580 6.09 16.45 3.74
CA TYR A 580 6.16 15.56 4.90
C TYR A 580 6.80 14.24 4.44
N LYS A 581 7.83 13.78 5.16
CA LYS A 581 8.65 12.63 4.75
C LYS A 581 8.54 11.47 5.72
N ASN A 582 8.59 10.27 5.16
CA ASN A 582 8.87 9.06 5.94
C ASN A 582 10.36 9.09 6.35
N PRO A 583 10.69 9.19 7.66
CA PRO A 583 12.07 9.30 8.13
C PRO A 583 12.91 8.03 7.88
N LEU A 584 12.27 6.88 7.64
CA LEU A 584 12.98 5.64 7.34
C LEU A 584 13.43 5.54 5.88
N THR A 585 12.74 6.22 4.96
CA THR A 585 12.98 6.10 3.50
C THR A 585 13.38 7.41 2.84
N GLY A 586 13.13 8.56 3.49
CA GLY A 586 13.19 9.88 2.87
C GLY A 586 12.11 10.14 1.81
N GLY A 587 11.21 9.17 1.59
CA GLY A 587 10.13 9.23 0.62
C GLY A 587 8.83 9.84 1.19
N PRO A 588 7.74 9.81 0.41
CA PRO A 588 6.43 10.27 0.85
C PRO A 588 5.93 9.58 2.13
N VAL A 589 5.06 10.25 2.88
CA VAL A 589 4.44 9.71 4.11
C VAL A 589 3.62 8.45 3.90
N LEU A 590 3.01 8.27 2.73
CA LEU A 590 2.17 7.14 2.38
C LEU A 590 2.58 6.59 1.01
N PRO A 591 2.40 5.29 0.74
CA PRO A 591 2.84 4.68 -0.53
C PRO A 591 2.10 5.23 -1.76
N THR A 592 0.87 5.70 -1.58
CA THR A 592 -0.01 6.18 -2.66
C THR A 592 -0.23 7.69 -2.64
N MET A 593 0.06 8.35 -1.52
CA MET A 593 -0.21 9.78 -1.31
C MET A 593 1.00 10.50 -0.73
N SER A 594 1.30 11.69 -1.26
CA SER A 594 2.26 12.61 -0.64
C SER A 594 1.52 13.80 -0.07
N CYS A 595 1.93 14.24 1.12
CA CYS A 595 1.43 15.43 1.78
C CYS A 595 2.50 16.52 1.75
N ARG A 596 2.10 17.76 1.47
CA ARG A 596 2.98 18.93 1.34
C ARG A 596 2.35 20.15 2.01
N ILE A 597 3.18 21.13 2.32
CA ILE A 597 2.77 22.42 2.89
C ILE A 597 3.52 23.54 2.17
N SER A 598 2.79 24.49 1.60
CA SER A 598 3.34 25.67 0.95
C SER A 598 3.17 26.90 1.83
N ARG A 599 4.20 27.75 1.88
CA ARG A 599 4.10 29.15 2.29
C ARG A 599 4.19 30.04 1.04
N LEU A 600 3.10 30.72 0.72
CA LEU A 600 3.03 31.73 -0.33
C LEU A 600 3.22 33.10 0.30
N ARG A 601 4.31 33.78 -0.04
CA ARG A 601 4.59 35.14 0.43
C ARG A 601 3.58 36.14 -0.12
N PRO A 602 3.42 37.33 0.50
CA PRO A 602 2.68 38.43 -0.10
C PRO A 602 3.11 38.66 -1.55
N GLU A 603 2.15 38.97 -2.40
CA GLU A 603 2.34 39.22 -3.84
C GLU A 603 2.87 38.02 -4.65
N PHE A 604 2.98 36.82 -4.08
CA PHE A 604 3.44 35.64 -4.79
C PHE A 604 2.55 35.35 -6.01
N ARG A 605 3.18 35.14 -7.18
CA ARG A 605 2.52 34.65 -8.39
C ARG A 605 3.29 33.46 -8.95
N GLY A 606 2.69 32.28 -8.86
CA GLY A 606 3.30 31.04 -9.29
C GLY A 606 3.43 30.94 -10.81
N THR A 607 4.43 30.18 -11.26
CA THR A 607 4.49 29.67 -12.64
C THR A 607 3.38 28.66 -12.86
N VAL A 608 2.72 28.72 -14.00
CA VAL A 608 1.67 27.76 -14.38
C VAL A 608 2.28 26.37 -14.53
N VAL A 609 1.64 25.38 -13.89
CA VAL A 609 2.05 23.97 -13.93
C VAL A 609 0.87 23.05 -14.25
N ARG A 610 1.12 21.94 -14.93
CA ARG A 610 0.16 20.84 -15.16
C ARG A 610 0.80 19.53 -14.74
N ARG A 611 0.04 18.67 -14.07
CA ARG A 611 0.49 17.34 -13.61
C ARG A 611 -0.56 16.31 -13.91
N THR A 612 -0.17 15.07 -14.19
CA THR A 612 -1.14 13.97 -14.32
C THR A 612 -1.75 13.55 -12.98
N SER A 613 -1.16 13.99 -11.87
CA SER A 613 -1.72 13.76 -10.53
C SER A 613 -2.94 14.63 -10.25
N SER A 614 -3.85 14.10 -9.42
CA SER A 614 -4.88 14.90 -8.76
C SER A 614 -4.24 15.56 -7.53
N SER A 615 -4.66 16.77 -7.21
CA SER A 615 -4.26 17.45 -5.98
C SER A 615 -5.47 18.07 -5.28
N ILE A 616 -5.50 18.00 -3.95
CA ILE A 616 -6.46 18.70 -3.12
C ILE A 616 -5.66 19.59 -2.16
N TYR A 617 -6.10 20.84 -2.01
CA TYR A 617 -5.48 21.85 -1.17
C TYR A 617 -6.44 22.25 -0.05
N HIS A 618 -5.91 22.42 1.16
CA HIS A 618 -6.58 23.01 2.31
C HIS A 618 -5.81 24.26 2.75
N VAL A 619 -6.52 25.37 2.88
CA VAL A 619 -5.93 26.63 3.33
C VAL A 619 -5.79 26.58 4.85
N VAL A 620 -4.56 26.42 5.33
CA VAL A 620 -4.27 26.36 6.77
C VAL A 620 -4.44 27.74 7.40
N ARG A 621 -3.94 28.77 6.70
CA ARG A 621 -4.07 30.18 7.08
C ARG A 621 -3.95 31.09 5.86
N GLY A 622 -4.66 32.21 5.87
CA GLY A 622 -4.52 33.29 4.88
C GLY A 622 -5.52 33.19 3.73
N SER A 623 -5.25 33.90 2.64
CA SER A 623 -6.16 33.98 1.49
C SER A 623 -5.39 34.19 0.19
N GLY A 624 -6.05 33.97 -0.94
CA GLY A 624 -5.45 34.13 -2.26
C GLY A 624 -6.34 33.60 -3.37
N SER A 625 -5.73 33.30 -4.51
CA SER A 625 -6.43 32.78 -5.70
C SER A 625 -5.67 31.60 -6.31
N ALA A 626 -6.44 30.62 -6.81
CA ALA A 626 -5.92 29.52 -7.61
C ALA A 626 -6.60 29.54 -8.98
N LEU A 627 -5.84 29.82 -10.04
CA LEU A 627 -6.30 29.67 -11.41
C LEU A 627 -6.13 28.21 -11.82
N VAL A 628 -7.23 27.49 -11.95
CA VAL A 628 -7.29 26.07 -12.27
C VAL A 628 -8.00 25.85 -13.61
N GLY A 629 -7.22 25.56 -14.65
CA GLY A 629 -7.70 25.53 -16.03
C GLY A 629 -8.12 26.93 -16.48
N ASP A 630 -9.41 27.12 -16.67
CA ASP A 630 -10.08 28.37 -17.01
C ASP A 630 -10.86 28.98 -15.82
N ARG A 631 -10.83 28.33 -14.65
CA ARG A 631 -11.57 28.76 -13.46
C ARG A 631 -10.65 29.38 -12.43
N GLU A 632 -10.97 30.59 -11.99
CA GLU A 632 -10.33 31.22 -10.84
C GLU A 632 -11.09 30.88 -9.56
N LEU A 633 -10.36 30.37 -8.56
CA LEU A 633 -10.89 29.98 -7.25
C LEU A 633 -10.30 30.91 -6.17
N SER A 634 -11.08 31.87 -5.67
CA SER A 634 -10.67 32.75 -4.57
C SER A 634 -10.88 32.06 -3.22
N PHE A 635 -9.77 31.62 -2.62
CA PHE A 635 -9.75 30.84 -1.38
C PHE A 635 -9.46 31.74 -0.17
N ALA A 636 -10.00 31.36 0.98
CA ALA A 636 -9.75 31.99 2.28
C ALA A 636 -9.45 30.92 3.35
N ASP A 637 -9.24 31.38 4.58
CA ASP A 637 -8.92 30.55 5.75
C ASP A 637 -9.80 29.31 5.83
N LYS A 638 -9.17 28.14 5.98
CA LYS A 638 -9.77 26.80 6.11
C LYS A 638 -10.50 26.26 4.89
N ASP A 639 -10.62 27.02 3.79
CA ASP A 639 -11.24 26.52 2.57
C ASP A 639 -10.49 25.30 1.99
N VAL A 640 -11.19 24.51 1.19
CA VAL A 640 -10.62 23.35 0.49
C VAL A 640 -10.90 23.47 -1.00
N PHE A 641 -9.93 23.18 -1.86
CA PHE A 641 -10.16 23.14 -3.31
C PHE A 641 -9.47 21.97 -4.00
N ALA A 642 -10.08 21.51 -5.11
CA ALA A 642 -9.60 20.39 -5.90
C ALA A 642 -9.03 20.85 -7.24
N VAL A 643 -7.90 20.27 -7.61
CA VAL A 643 -7.21 20.43 -8.89
C VAL A 643 -7.25 19.08 -9.63
N PRO A 644 -8.07 18.95 -10.69
CA PRO A 644 -8.15 17.73 -11.48
C PRO A 644 -6.85 17.40 -12.23
N PRO A 645 -6.66 16.12 -12.63
CA PRO A 645 -5.55 15.73 -13.48
C PRO A 645 -5.40 16.59 -14.73
N TRP A 646 -4.17 17.00 -15.03
CA TRP A 646 -3.77 17.76 -16.21
C TRP A 646 -4.38 19.17 -16.34
N ALA A 647 -5.14 19.64 -15.35
CA ALA A 647 -5.55 21.03 -15.26
C ALA A 647 -4.34 21.93 -15.02
N ALA A 648 -4.29 23.08 -15.71
CA ALA A 648 -3.28 24.11 -15.43
C ALA A 648 -3.54 24.68 -14.04
N LEU A 649 -2.52 24.82 -13.20
CA LEU A 649 -2.60 25.44 -11.89
C LEU A 649 -1.64 26.62 -11.84
N GLN A 650 -2.13 27.76 -11.38
CA GLN A 650 -1.33 28.88 -10.92
C GLN A 650 -1.87 29.35 -9.57
N LEU A 651 -1.01 29.36 -8.56
CA LEU A 651 -1.32 29.88 -7.24
C LEU A 651 -0.86 31.33 -7.13
N CYS A 652 -1.69 32.17 -6.54
CA CYS A 652 -1.39 33.55 -6.24
C CYS A 652 -1.74 33.87 -4.78
N ASN A 653 -0.89 34.67 -4.15
CA ASN A 653 -1.23 35.35 -2.90
C ASN A 653 -1.30 36.84 -3.21
N ASP A 654 -2.52 37.35 -3.34
CA ASP A 654 -2.78 38.77 -3.61
C ASP A 654 -2.93 39.59 -2.31
N GLY A 655 -2.72 38.97 -1.14
CA GLY A 655 -2.78 39.60 0.18
C GLY A 655 -1.44 40.18 0.64
N ASP A 656 -1.47 40.84 1.79
CA ASP A 656 -0.33 41.44 2.49
C ASP A 656 0.29 40.53 3.57
N GLU A 657 -0.36 39.41 3.87
CA GLU A 657 0.14 38.37 4.77
C GLU A 657 0.50 37.08 4.03
N ASP A 658 1.31 36.23 4.65
CA ASP A 658 1.60 34.89 4.13
C ASP A 658 0.35 34.00 4.10
N ALA A 659 0.18 33.25 3.01
CA ALA A 659 -0.81 32.18 2.91
C ALA A 659 -0.16 30.80 3.04
N PHE A 660 -0.71 29.94 3.90
CA PHE A 660 -0.23 28.57 4.14
C PHE A 660 -1.21 27.57 3.58
N LEU A 661 -0.75 26.72 2.66
CA LEU A 661 -1.59 25.77 1.92
C LEU A 661 -1.08 24.36 2.15
N PHE A 662 -1.82 23.58 2.92
CA PHE A 662 -1.61 22.13 2.98
C PHE A 662 -2.12 21.51 1.69
N SER A 663 -1.41 20.55 1.13
CA SER A 663 -1.85 19.84 -0.07
C SER A 663 -1.51 18.38 -0.02
N PHE A 664 -2.32 17.56 -0.68
CA PHE A 664 -2.03 16.15 -0.88
C PHE A 664 -2.36 15.71 -2.30
N THR A 665 -1.59 14.74 -2.78
CA THR A 665 -1.64 14.29 -4.18
C THR A 665 -1.36 12.79 -4.30
N ASN A 666 -1.93 12.16 -5.32
CA ASN A 666 -1.68 10.75 -5.67
C ASN A 666 -0.42 10.56 -6.54
N GLU A 667 0.46 11.56 -6.59
CA GLU A 667 1.73 11.53 -7.31
C GLU A 667 2.57 10.27 -7.02
N PRO A 668 2.73 9.78 -5.77
CA PRO A 668 3.51 8.58 -5.50
C PRO A 668 3.00 7.34 -6.26
N ALA A 669 1.68 7.14 -6.31
CA ALA A 669 1.07 6.04 -7.04
C ALA A 669 1.35 6.15 -8.56
N LEU A 670 1.18 7.34 -9.13
CA LEU A 670 1.45 7.56 -10.56
C LEU A 670 2.92 7.41 -10.92
N ARG A 671 3.84 7.79 -10.03
CA ARG A 671 5.28 7.56 -10.23
C ARG A 671 5.63 6.08 -10.18
N ALA A 672 5.09 5.34 -9.21
CA ALA A 672 5.30 3.89 -9.10
C ALA A 672 4.80 3.14 -10.34
N LEU A 673 3.72 3.62 -10.97
CA LEU A 673 3.14 3.05 -12.19
C LEU A 673 3.75 3.60 -13.50
N GLY A 674 4.63 4.61 -13.44
CA GLY A 674 5.22 5.26 -14.63
C GLY A 674 4.29 6.23 -15.39
N PHE A 675 3.16 6.59 -14.80
CA PHE A 675 2.12 7.46 -15.38
C PHE A 675 2.31 8.95 -15.06
N TYR A 676 3.24 9.29 -14.18
CA TYR A 676 3.47 10.69 -13.80
C TYR A 676 4.05 11.50 -14.97
N ARG A 677 3.46 12.66 -15.25
CA ARG A 677 3.97 13.69 -16.17
C ARG A 677 3.76 15.06 -15.54
N GLU A 678 4.68 15.98 -15.80
CA GLU A 678 4.64 17.36 -15.34
C GLU A 678 5.05 18.31 -16.49
N GLN A 679 4.40 19.46 -16.57
CA GLN A 679 4.69 20.50 -17.55
C GLN A 679 4.62 21.88 -16.90
N PHE A 680 5.68 22.67 -17.03
CA PHE A 680 5.72 24.09 -16.68
C PHE A 680 5.55 24.95 -17.94
N GLY A 681 4.87 26.09 -17.84
CA GLY A 681 4.80 27.06 -18.93
C GLY A 681 3.42 27.71 -19.11
N ALA A 682 3.34 28.70 -20.00
CA ALA A 682 2.22 29.64 -20.10
C ALA A 682 0.84 28.99 -20.23
N ALA A 683 -0.13 29.50 -19.47
CA ALA A 683 -1.53 29.23 -19.68
C ALA A 683 -1.95 29.76 -21.08
N HIS A 684 -2.17 28.84 -22.01
CA HIS A 684 -2.73 29.01 -23.36
C HIS A 684 -1.75 29.30 -24.51
N GLY A 685 -1.67 28.34 -25.43
CA GLY A 685 -1.92 28.59 -26.84
C GLY A 685 -3.05 27.65 -27.30
N PRO A 686 -4.02 28.09 -28.11
CA PRO A 686 -5.01 27.19 -28.69
C PRO A 686 -4.28 26.22 -29.62
N THR A 687 -4.35 24.92 -29.33
CA THR A 687 -4.01 23.88 -30.30
C THR A 687 -5.10 23.91 -31.38
N ARG A 688 -4.73 24.37 -32.57
CA ARG A 688 -5.48 24.11 -33.80
C ARG A 688 -5.60 22.60 -34.05
#